data_AF-A0A9P4Q9F7-F1
#
_entry.id   AF-A0A9P4Q9F7-F1
#
_cell.length_a   1.000
_cell.length_b   1.000
_cell.length_c   1.000
_cell.angle_alpha   90.00
_cell.angle_beta   90.00
_cell.angle_gamma   90.00
#
_symmetry.space_group_name_H-M   'P 1'
#
loop_
_entity.id
_entity.type
_entity.pdbx_description
1 polymer ?
#
loop_
_entity_poly.entity_id
_entity_poly.type
_entity_poly.pdbx_seq_one_letter_code
_entity_poly.pdbx_strand_id
1 'polypeptide(L)'
;MPADRLLATLLRSLQTYTEQQDTPRLLGTASSLLTTLQNPLNVTLLASQVLSAPALWTRPEGLRTCTRCLSVFHSAAHAVIQHERDVLNTDTKRDQSRQQPRPQLERALPKNDWIRAVVKAADEHSPRWRHLLVIGGLLLGFGQPHEENLSASMRTTLEAALVAATNLAVDQTAEDDELGQQTIALVLNHCFPLLSDVERSQIKYDRLLPVLMQAMLHSPEGLRSGYFLGAIDLDVYPKPSGQLHWPERSPSHQTIKAMEASPLIANLGPLARLTGHTLEHVNNGWLVGSALDDLEAFAKTIHLQWRQCKLSSIDVAREQQSLDSESLNTTTPPMWKLLRSTLFATVILLRSIVGRMLGDSALANNEVAAHAASQALHILRYLFFISNRTGAGTFSQYAFVNLTTVDVFSHYPFDAAAFLKDIRPNELGSVPSHPLEQNLDLFFLNTAEHFTLILPPDICEELLVAAATPYLAEGGQAHLMPIFEAAHSVMLAVFSAPQNAEISNRHIAFYVDALFKVFPSNLSGRQFRLAFTTLVQITVPPSPLSASQPMLPAVLLELLYDRAGKASAAPLPQQPPVDGADAGQGPGLISEQAVLVLTVLDTLPELPLDLLDEWLPLSADLINIVQDRMMREQCKQHFWHTILTGEMDPERGQVCHAWWSSRSGRETVLLGEPVFAGETHEMTGAVAGGQSDES
;
A
#
# COMPACT_ATOMS: atom_id res chain seq x y z
N MET A 1 -51.07 19.25 -21.25
CA MET A 1 -51.95 18.20 -20.67
C MET A 1 -52.05 18.46 -19.19
N PRO A 2 -53.24 18.45 -18.55
CA PRO A 2 -53.33 18.70 -17.11
C PRO A 2 -52.54 17.62 -16.34
N ALA A 3 -51.73 18.04 -15.36
CA ALA A 3 -50.83 17.16 -14.60
C ALA A 3 -51.54 15.94 -14.01
N ASP A 4 -52.81 16.07 -13.62
CA ASP A 4 -53.62 14.98 -13.07
C ASP A 4 -53.91 13.84 -14.06
N ARG A 5 -54.05 14.13 -15.37
CA ARG A 5 -54.25 13.08 -16.39
C ARG A 5 -52.97 12.30 -16.65
N LEU A 6 -51.82 12.96 -16.56
CA LEU A 6 -50.51 12.32 -16.68
C LEU A 6 -50.22 11.46 -15.45
N LEU A 7 -50.54 11.95 -14.25
CA LEU A 7 -50.46 11.18 -13.01
C LEU A 7 -51.31 9.90 -13.09
N ALA A 8 -52.58 9.99 -13.48
CA ALA A 8 -53.46 8.82 -13.59
C ALA A 8 -52.99 7.78 -14.64
N THR A 9 -52.25 8.23 -15.67
CA THR A 9 -51.66 7.36 -16.69
C THR A 9 -50.40 6.69 -16.16
N LEU A 10 -49.53 7.44 -15.49
CA LEU A 10 -48.32 6.93 -14.86
C LEU A 10 -48.64 5.91 -13.77
N LEU A 11 -49.60 6.21 -12.89
CA LEU A 11 -50.03 5.29 -11.82
C LEU A 11 -50.53 3.95 -12.39
N ARG A 12 -51.31 3.98 -13.49
CA ARG A 12 -51.72 2.74 -14.17
C ARG A 12 -50.53 1.97 -14.74
N SER A 13 -49.55 2.65 -15.34
CA SER A 13 -48.35 1.98 -15.83
C SER A 13 -47.42 1.44 -14.75
N LEU A 14 -47.50 1.96 -13.52
CA LEU A 14 -46.71 1.50 -12.38
C LEU A 14 -47.33 0.27 -11.68
N GLN A 15 -48.63 0.03 -11.86
CA GLN A 15 -49.35 -1.05 -11.19
C GLN A 15 -49.01 -2.45 -11.72
N THR A 16 -48.62 -2.58 -12.99
CA THR A 16 -48.37 -3.89 -13.63
C THR A 16 -46.99 -3.93 -14.27
N TYR A 17 -46.25 -5.00 -14.00
CA TYR A 17 -45.00 -5.31 -14.70
C TYR A 17 -45.28 -5.83 -16.10
N THR A 18 -44.50 -5.37 -17.09
CA THR A 18 -44.50 -5.90 -18.46
C THR A 18 -43.07 -6.09 -18.96
N GLU A 19 -42.81 -7.14 -19.77
CA GLU A 19 -41.44 -7.42 -20.25
C GLU A 19 -40.89 -6.35 -21.21
N GLN A 20 -41.76 -5.56 -21.85
CA GLN A 20 -41.40 -4.43 -22.74
C GLN A 20 -41.40 -3.08 -22.02
N GLN A 21 -41.33 -3.06 -20.69
CA GLN A 21 -41.47 -1.85 -19.90
C GLN A 21 -40.22 -0.95 -19.96
N ASP A 22 -40.41 0.27 -20.44
CA ASP A 22 -39.39 1.32 -20.43
C ASP A 22 -39.31 1.99 -19.04
N THR A 23 -38.65 1.31 -18.10
CA THR A 23 -38.43 1.79 -16.73
C THR A 23 -37.77 3.18 -16.66
N PRO A 24 -36.72 3.50 -17.46
CA PRO A 24 -36.15 4.85 -17.51
C PRO A 24 -37.18 5.94 -17.83
N ARG A 25 -38.07 5.70 -18.82
CA ARG A 25 -39.11 6.68 -19.18
C ARG A 25 -40.14 6.88 -18.07
N LEU A 26 -40.52 5.81 -17.37
CA LEU A 26 -41.45 5.90 -16.23
C LEU A 26 -40.86 6.73 -15.09
N LEU A 27 -39.59 6.49 -14.73
CA LEU A 27 -38.90 7.24 -13.70
C LEU A 27 -38.67 8.71 -14.10
N GLY A 28 -38.31 8.98 -15.36
CA GLY A 28 -38.21 10.35 -15.88
C GLY A 28 -39.55 11.11 -15.81
N THR A 29 -40.64 10.43 -16.14
CA THR A 29 -41.99 11.01 -16.01
C THR A 29 -42.36 11.26 -14.55
N ALA A 30 -42.03 10.33 -13.65
CA ALA A 30 -42.24 10.50 -12.21
C ALA A 30 -41.49 11.71 -11.66
N SER A 31 -40.21 11.88 -12.03
CA SER A 31 -39.39 13.03 -11.59
C SER A 31 -40.00 14.37 -12.04
N SER A 32 -40.43 14.47 -13.31
CA SER A 32 -41.09 15.68 -13.82
C SER A 32 -42.47 15.94 -13.21
N LEU A 33 -43.21 14.89 -12.81
CA LEU A 33 -44.50 15.08 -12.16
C LEU A 33 -44.34 15.49 -10.69
N LEU A 34 -43.35 14.94 -9.98
CA LEU A 34 -43.07 15.33 -8.60
C LEU A 34 -42.87 16.84 -8.42
N THR A 35 -42.33 17.53 -9.43
CA THR A 35 -42.07 18.98 -9.39
C THR A 35 -43.26 19.84 -9.80
N THR A 36 -44.22 19.28 -10.54
CA THR A 36 -45.36 20.03 -11.12
C THR A 36 -46.67 19.83 -10.35
N LEU A 37 -46.74 18.79 -9.50
CA LEU A 37 -47.92 18.52 -8.68
C LEU A 37 -48.09 19.57 -7.56
N GLN A 38 -49.28 20.15 -7.49
CA GLN A 38 -49.62 21.22 -6.53
C GLN A 38 -50.27 20.70 -5.23
N ASN A 39 -50.80 19.47 -5.26
CA ASN A 39 -51.45 18.86 -4.09
C ASN A 39 -50.45 17.95 -3.34
N PRO A 40 -50.17 18.20 -2.05
CA PRO A 40 -49.24 17.37 -1.27
C PRO A 40 -49.65 15.90 -1.21
N LEU A 41 -50.96 15.58 -1.24
CA LEU A 41 -51.41 14.19 -1.26
C LEU A 41 -51.04 13.47 -2.57
N ASN A 42 -51.07 14.17 -3.70
CA ASN A 42 -50.67 13.61 -4.99
C ASN A 42 -49.15 13.39 -5.05
N VAL A 43 -48.37 14.28 -4.42
CA VAL A 43 -46.91 14.13 -4.26
C VAL A 43 -46.61 12.89 -3.40
N THR A 44 -47.25 12.75 -2.23
CA THR A 44 -47.10 11.58 -1.37
C THR A 44 -47.49 10.29 -2.09
N LEU A 45 -48.63 10.29 -2.81
CA LEU A 45 -49.09 9.13 -3.57
C LEU A 45 -48.08 8.71 -4.64
N LEU A 46 -47.62 9.66 -5.46
CA LEU A 46 -46.66 9.35 -6.53
C LEU A 46 -45.35 8.82 -5.96
N ALA A 47 -44.81 9.46 -4.91
CA ALA A 47 -43.58 9.01 -4.27
C ALA A 47 -43.74 7.60 -3.65
N SER A 48 -44.88 7.30 -3.00
CA SER A 48 -45.13 5.99 -2.39
C SER A 48 -45.24 4.90 -3.47
N GLN A 49 -45.84 5.24 -4.61
CA GLN A 49 -45.93 4.34 -5.76
C GLN A 49 -44.56 4.09 -6.39
N VAL A 50 -43.68 5.09 -6.47
CA VAL A 50 -42.28 4.83 -6.93
C VAL A 50 -41.57 3.82 -6.01
N LEU A 51 -41.85 3.80 -4.70
CA LEU A 51 -41.22 2.87 -3.75
C LEU A 51 -41.87 1.47 -3.69
N SER A 52 -43.14 1.35 -4.05
CA SER A 52 -43.91 0.10 -3.89
C SER A 52 -44.35 -0.54 -5.22
N ALA A 53 -44.26 0.18 -6.35
CA ALA A 53 -44.78 -0.26 -7.64
C ALA A 53 -44.18 -1.60 -8.12
N PRO A 54 -45.02 -2.60 -8.44
CA PRO A 54 -44.58 -3.86 -9.03
C PRO A 54 -43.79 -3.67 -10.34
N ALA A 55 -44.16 -2.67 -11.13
CA ALA A 55 -43.44 -2.27 -12.34
C ALA A 55 -41.92 -2.10 -12.16
N LEU A 56 -41.50 -1.60 -11.00
CA LEU A 56 -40.10 -1.27 -10.72
C LEU A 56 -39.40 -2.37 -9.94
N TRP A 57 -40.13 -3.03 -9.03
CA TRP A 57 -39.55 -3.88 -8.00
C TRP A 57 -39.77 -5.38 -8.20
N THR A 58 -40.55 -5.82 -9.21
CA THR A 58 -40.76 -7.26 -9.49
C THR A 58 -39.50 -7.93 -10.07
N ARG A 59 -38.76 -7.23 -10.94
CA ARG A 59 -37.48 -7.69 -11.52
C ARG A 59 -36.50 -6.52 -11.63
N PRO A 60 -35.90 -6.07 -10.51
CA PRO A 60 -34.97 -4.94 -10.53
C PRO A 60 -33.66 -5.31 -11.25
N GLU A 61 -33.09 -4.33 -11.97
CA GLU A 61 -31.77 -4.45 -12.63
C GLU A 61 -30.63 -4.19 -11.62
N GLY A 62 -30.65 -4.90 -10.49
CA GLY A 62 -29.70 -4.71 -9.39
C GLY A 62 -29.67 -3.27 -8.87
N LEU A 63 -28.47 -2.78 -8.54
CA LEU A 63 -28.31 -1.42 -8.01
C LEU A 63 -28.63 -0.32 -9.02
N ARG A 64 -28.68 -0.61 -10.32
CA ARG A 64 -29.05 0.40 -11.32
C ARG A 64 -30.48 0.91 -11.13
N THR A 65 -31.41 0.03 -10.76
CA THR A 65 -32.78 0.44 -10.41
C THR A 65 -32.77 1.35 -9.18
N CYS A 66 -31.97 1.01 -8.16
CA CYS A 66 -31.81 1.79 -6.94
C CYS A 66 -31.23 3.18 -7.23
N THR A 67 -30.12 3.27 -7.99
CA THR A 67 -29.53 4.55 -8.40
C THR A 67 -30.50 5.39 -9.21
N ARG A 68 -31.25 4.80 -10.15
CA ARG A 68 -32.26 5.54 -10.93
C ARG A 68 -33.39 6.07 -10.04
N CYS A 69 -33.86 5.29 -9.06
CA CYS A 69 -34.87 5.74 -8.11
C CYS A 69 -34.34 6.87 -7.21
N LEU A 70 -33.11 6.75 -6.71
CA LEU A 70 -32.40 7.83 -6.00
C LEU A 70 -32.33 9.11 -6.85
N SER A 71 -31.97 8.97 -8.14
CA SER A 71 -31.89 10.07 -9.08
C SER A 71 -33.22 10.77 -9.36
N VAL A 72 -34.36 10.06 -9.25
CA VAL A 72 -35.70 10.68 -9.39
C VAL A 72 -35.91 11.77 -8.35
N PHE A 73 -35.63 11.45 -7.08
CA PHE A 73 -35.79 12.38 -5.96
C PHE A 73 -34.71 13.46 -5.93
N HIS A 74 -33.47 13.09 -6.29
CA HIS A 74 -32.38 14.06 -6.48
C HIS A 74 -32.72 15.12 -7.53
N SER A 75 -33.15 14.69 -8.72
CA SER A 75 -33.48 15.60 -9.82
C SER A 75 -34.72 16.44 -9.50
N ALA A 76 -35.71 15.85 -8.81
CA ALA A 76 -36.90 16.58 -8.38
C ALA A 76 -36.55 17.68 -7.35
N ALA A 77 -35.69 17.39 -6.37
CA ALA A 77 -35.22 18.39 -5.40
C ALA A 77 -34.47 19.54 -6.09
N HIS A 78 -33.58 19.22 -7.04
CA HIS A 78 -32.86 20.24 -7.80
C HIS A 78 -33.80 21.13 -8.64
N ALA A 79 -34.80 20.54 -9.28
CA ALA A 79 -35.81 21.27 -10.03
C ALA A 79 -36.69 22.18 -9.14
N VAL A 80 -36.99 21.77 -7.91
CA VAL A 80 -37.68 22.64 -6.93
C VAL A 80 -36.82 23.86 -6.58
N ILE A 81 -35.51 23.68 -6.38
CA ILE A 81 -34.57 24.79 -6.14
C ILE A 81 -34.53 25.74 -7.35
N GLN A 82 -34.42 25.20 -8.56
CA GLN A 82 -34.40 25.99 -9.80
C GLN A 82 -35.68 26.81 -9.94
N HIS A 83 -36.83 26.20 -9.70
CA HIS A 83 -38.12 26.88 -9.76
C HIS A 83 -38.22 28.03 -8.74
N GLU A 84 -37.77 27.81 -7.49
CA GLU A 84 -37.74 28.85 -6.45
C GLU A 84 -36.82 30.03 -6.86
N ARG A 85 -35.63 29.74 -7.40
CA ARG A 85 -34.70 30.75 -7.91
C ARG A 85 -35.28 31.53 -9.10
N ASP A 86 -35.96 30.86 -10.02
CA ASP A 86 -36.60 31.51 -11.17
C ASP A 86 -37.73 32.44 -10.72
N VAL A 87 -38.53 32.05 -9.74
CA VAL A 87 -39.57 32.90 -9.15
C VAL A 87 -38.96 34.15 -8.52
N LEU A 88 -37.91 34.00 -7.71
CA LEU A 88 -37.20 35.12 -7.06
C LEU A 88 -36.56 36.07 -8.09
N ASN A 89 -35.93 35.53 -9.14
CA ASN A 89 -35.32 36.33 -10.21
C ASN A 89 -36.38 37.09 -11.03
N THR A 90 -37.56 36.51 -11.19
CA THR A 90 -38.69 37.16 -11.88
C THR A 90 -39.26 38.30 -11.03
N ASP A 91 -39.33 38.12 -9.70
CA ASP A 91 -39.76 39.17 -8.77
C ASP A 91 -38.75 40.32 -8.66
N THR A 92 -37.45 40.05 -8.75
CA THR A 92 -36.41 41.09 -8.71
C THR A 92 -36.38 41.95 -10.00
N LYS A 93 -36.72 41.37 -11.16
CA LYS A 93 -36.86 42.11 -12.43
C LYS A 93 -38.19 42.87 -12.56
N ARG A 94 -39.19 42.56 -11.73
CA ARG A 94 -40.52 43.22 -11.72
C ARG A 94 -40.50 44.62 -11.13
N ASP A 95 -39.52 44.97 -10.30
CA ASP A 95 -39.41 46.33 -9.74
C ASP A 95 -39.00 47.41 -10.76
N GLN A 96 -38.57 47.02 -11.97
CA GLN A 96 -38.16 47.99 -13.01
C GLN A 96 -39.14 48.13 -14.18
N SER A 97 -40.19 47.30 -14.30
CA SER A 97 -41.12 47.36 -15.43
C SER A 97 -42.57 47.10 -15.01
N ARG A 98 -43.26 48.16 -14.56
CA ARG A 98 -44.72 48.15 -14.41
C ARG A 98 -45.38 48.11 -15.79
N GLN A 99 -46.42 47.28 -15.91
CA GLN A 99 -47.44 47.20 -16.98
C GLN A 99 -47.25 46.07 -18.02
N GLN A 100 -47.51 44.81 -17.64
CA GLN A 100 -48.14 43.81 -18.53
C GLN A 100 -49.06 42.85 -17.75
N PRO A 101 -50.19 42.40 -18.34
CA PRO A 101 -51.14 41.50 -17.69
C PRO A 101 -50.62 40.05 -17.63
N ARG A 102 -50.89 39.43 -16.47
CA ARG A 102 -50.45 38.10 -16.01
C ARG A 102 -50.67 36.94 -17.01
N PRO A 103 -49.67 36.09 -17.27
CA PRO A 103 -49.86 34.65 -17.20
C PRO A 103 -49.79 34.23 -15.73
N GLN A 104 -50.76 33.45 -15.26
CA GLN A 104 -50.79 32.89 -13.91
C GLN A 104 -49.55 32.01 -13.73
N LEU A 105 -48.54 32.47 -13.00
CA LEU A 105 -47.51 31.58 -12.48
C LEU A 105 -48.22 30.65 -11.52
N GLU A 106 -48.38 29.39 -11.94
CA GLU A 106 -49.10 28.35 -11.23
C GLU A 106 -48.58 28.22 -9.79
N ARG A 107 -49.49 28.12 -8.82
CA ARG A 107 -49.19 28.16 -7.39
C ARG A 107 -48.44 26.88 -6.98
N ALA A 108 -47.11 26.91 -7.04
CA ALA A 108 -46.26 25.79 -6.62
C ALA A 108 -46.39 25.55 -5.11
N LEU A 109 -46.30 24.28 -4.71
CA LEU A 109 -46.31 23.89 -3.30
C LEU A 109 -45.05 24.47 -2.61
N PRO A 110 -45.16 25.05 -1.39
CA PRO A 110 -43.99 25.53 -0.67
C PRO A 110 -42.95 24.42 -0.48
N LYS A 111 -41.66 24.74 -0.66
CA LYS A 111 -40.56 23.76 -0.61
C LYS A 111 -40.60 22.85 0.62
N ASN A 112 -40.82 23.40 1.81
CA ASN A 112 -40.87 22.61 3.04
C ASN A 112 -42.09 21.67 3.09
N ASP A 113 -43.24 22.09 2.56
CA ASP A 113 -44.44 21.26 2.50
C ASP A 113 -44.28 20.16 1.45
N TRP A 114 -43.60 20.46 0.35
CA TRP A 114 -43.22 19.48 -0.66
C TRP A 114 -42.27 18.42 -0.11
N ILE A 115 -41.21 18.82 0.59
CA ILE A 115 -40.29 17.88 1.25
C ILE A 115 -41.04 16.97 2.21
N ARG A 116 -41.90 17.53 3.08
CA ARG A 116 -42.70 16.74 4.02
C ARG A 116 -43.64 15.77 3.30
N ALA A 117 -44.27 16.18 2.20
CA ALA A 117 -45.14 15.34 1.40
C ALA A 117 -44.38 14.16 0.76
N VAL A 118 -43.16 14.40 0.25
CA VAL A 118 -42.30 13.35 -0.32
C VAL A 118 -41.81 12.40 0.77
N VAL A 119 -41.33 12.90 1.91
CA VAL A 119 -40.85 12.06 3.03
C VAL A 119 -42.00 11.23 3.62
N LYS A 120 -43.22 11.78 3.70
CA LYS A 120 -44.40 11.03 4.17
C LYS A 120 -44.72 9.80 3.32
N ALA A 121 -44.23 9.74 2.10
CA ALA A 121 -44.41 8.61 1.21
C ALA A 121 -43.58 7.37 1.59
N ALA A 122 -42.59 7.54 2.46
CA ALA A 122 -41.83 6.46 3.09
C ALA A 122 -42.67 5.79 4.19
N ASP A 123 -43.79 5.21 3.78
CA ASP A 123 -44.80 4.58 4.62
C ASP A 123 -44.61 3.06 4.75
N GLU A 124 -45.56 2.34 5.34
CA GLU A 124 -45.44 0.90 5.59
C GLU A 124 -45.62 0.04 4.33
N HIS A 125 -45.95 0.63 3.17
CA HIS A 125 -46.16 -0.11 1.92
C HIS A 125 -44.87 -0.47 1.20
N SER A 126 -43.72 0.04 1.66
CA SER A 126 -42.41 -0.28 1.10
C SER A 126 -41.41 -0.68 2.19
N PRO A 127 -40.44 -1.56 1.89
CA PRO A 127 -39.41 -1.94 2.85
C PRO A 127 -38.54 -0.73 3.23
N ARG A 128 -38.04 -0.72 4.47
CA ARG A 128 -37.32 0.43 5.04
C ARG A 128 -36.08 0.84 4.25
N TRP A 129 -35.36 -0.08 3.63
CA TRP A 129 -34.20 0.25 2.80
C TRP A 129 -34.57 1.10 1.57
N ARG A 130 -35.81 1.02 1.05
CA ARG A 130 -36.27 1.90 -0.04
C ARG A 130 -36.51 3.33 0.42
N HIS A 131 -36.79 3.53 1.71
CA HIS A 131 -36.97 4.88 2.27
C HIS A 131 -35.68 5.69 2.16
N LEU A 132 -34.53 5.02 2.24
CA LEU A 132 -33.21 5.61 2.02
C LEU A 132 -33.09 6.24 0.63
N LEU A 133 -33.69 5.64 -0.41
CA LEU A 133 -33.65 6.19 -1.78
C LEU A 133 -34.36 7.53 -1.87
N VAL A 134 -35.45 7.73 -1.12
CA VAL A 134 -36.15 9.02 -1.08
C VAL A 134 -35.35 10.03 -0.30
N ILE A 135 -35.03 9.71 0.96
CA ILE A 135 -34.44 10.67 1.89
C ILE A 135 -33.03 11.03 1.45
N GLY A 136 -32.23 10.04 1.03
CA GLY A 136 -30.91 10.24 0.47
C GLY A 136 -30.95 11.02 -0.85
N GLY A 137 -31.93 10.73 -1.71
CA GLY A 137 -32.12 11.46 -2.97
C GLY A 137 -32.41 12.95 -2.73
N LEU A 138 -33.27 13.25 -1.76
CA LEU A 138 -33.55 14.63 -1.33
C LEU A 138 -32.29 15.29 -0.75
N LEU A 139 -31.58 14.66 0.19
CA LEU A 139 -30.37 15.21 0.80
C LEU A 139 -29.29 15.52 -0.24
N LEU A 140 -29.03 14.59 -1.18
CA LEU A 140 -28.09 14.80 -2.28
C LEU A 140 -28.55 15.91 -3.22
N GLY A 141 -29.86 15.98 -3.52
CA GLY A 141 -30.42 16.98 -4.45
C GLY A 141 -30.43 18.39 -3.90
N PHE A 142 -30.57 18.55 -2.58
CA PHE A 142 -30.44 19.85 -1.91
C PHE A 142 -28.99 20.24 -1.60
N GLY A 143 -28.02 19.37 -1.88
CA GLY A 143 -26.60 19.69 -1.83
C GLY A 143 -26.03 19.88 -0.43
N GLN A 144 -24.84 20.48 -0.39
CA GLN A 144 -24.06 20.63 0.84
C GLN A 144 -24.64 21.70 1.79
N PRO A 145 -24.30 21.66 3.10
CA PRO A 145 -24.81 22.62 4.08
C PRO A 145 -24.56 24.10 3.74
N HIS A 146 -23.47 24.39 3.03
CA HIS A 146 -23.07 25.75 2.65
C HIS A 146 -23.85 26.33 1.48
N GLU A 147 -24.65 25.54 0.76
CA GLU A 147 -25.37 26.01 -0.44
C GLU A 147 -26.69 26.74 -0.10
N GLU A 148 -27.05 26.89 1.18
CA GLU A 148 -28.27 27.56 1.69
C GLU A 148 -29.60 27.10 1.05
N ASN A 149 -29.61 25.95 0.37
CA ASN A 149 -30.79 25.44 -0.34
C ASN A 149 -31.92 24.98 0.62
N LEU A 150 -31.58 24.67 1.88
CA LEU A 150 -32.49 24.22 2.93
C LEU A 150 -32.35 25.10 4.17
N SER A 151 -33.46 25.33 4.87
CA SER A 151 -33.40 25.86 6.23
C SER A 151 -32.69 24.88 7.17
N ALA A 152 -31.94 25.38 8.16
CA ALA A 152 -31.19 24.56 9.11
C ALA A 152 -32.06 23.50 9.81
N SER A 153 -33.29 23.85 10.19
CA SER A 153 -34.25 22.93 10.80
C SER A 153 -34.68 21.80 9.87
N MET A 154 -34.96 22.10 8.61
CA MET A 154 -35.34 21.09 7.61
C MET A 154 -34.17 20.17 7.27
N ARG A 155 -32.96 20.72 7.15
CA ARG A 155 -31.75 19.91 6.95
C ARG A 155 -31.54 18.93 8.10
N THR A 156 -31.58 19.41 9.34
CA THR A 156 -31.49 18.55 10.54
C THR A 156 -32.58 17.47 10.54
N THR A 157 -33.81 17.83 10.15
CA THR A 157 -34.92 16.86 10.04
C THR A 157 -34.65 15.77 9.01
N LEU A 158 -34.08 16.11 7.85
CA LEU A 158 -33.75 15.15 6.79
C LEU A 158 -32.55 14.27 7.17
N GLU A 159 -31.52 14.84 7.81
CA GLU A 159 -30.38 14.07 8.32
C GLU A 159 -30.84 13.04 9.38
N ALA A 160 -31.60 13.49 10.38
CA ALA A 160 -32.17 12.61 11.41
C ALA A 160 -33.10 11.54 10.80
N ALA A 161 -33.90 11.90 9.79
CA ALA A 161 -34.74 10.95 9.07
C ALA A 161 -33.91 9.90 8.31
N LEU A 162 -32.77 10.28 7.71
CA LEU A 162 -31.89 9.34 7.03
C LEU A 162 -31.25 8.36 8.00
N VAL A 163 -30.79 8.85 9.16
CA VAL A 163 -30.20 8.00 10.20
C VAL A 163 -31.24 7.06 10.80
N ALA A 164 -32.45 7.55 11.11
CA ALA A 164 -33.54 6.71 11.58
C ALA A 164 -33.93 5.64 10.54
N ALA A 165 -34.04 6.02 9.27
CA ALA A 165 -34.33 5.08 8.19
C ALA A 165 -33.20 4.06 8.01
N THR A 166 -31.94 4.47 8.17
CA THR A 166 -30.76 3.57 8.10
C THR A 166 -30.82 2.53 9.20
N ASN A 167 -31.00 2.97 10.45
CA ASN A 167 -31.06 2.07 11.60
C ASN A 167 -32.21 1.08 11.46
N LEU A 168 -33.40 1.53 11.03
CA LEU A 168 -34.54 0.66 10.78
C LEU A 168 -34.31 -0.29 9.60
N ALA A 169 -33.66 0.17 8.53
CA ALA A 169 -33.36 -0.65 7.36
C ALA A 169 -32.39 -1.78 7.72
N VAL A 170 -31.32 -1.48 8.45
CA VAL A 170 -30.36 -2.49 8.88
C VAL A 170 -31.01 -3.49 9.86
N ASP A 171 -31.91 -3.05 10.74
CA ASP A 171 -32.60 -3.95 11.68
C ASP A 171 -33.65 -4.86 11.02
N GLN A 172 -34.28 -4.43 9.92
CA GLN A 172 -35.43 -5.11 9.31
C GLN A 172 -35.13 -5.82 7.98
N THR A 173 -34.02 -5.47 7.33
CA THR A 173 -33.62 -6.13 6.07
C THR A 173 -33.12 -7.53 6.40
N ALA A 174 -33.71 -8.53 5.76
CA ALA A 174 -33.31 -9.91 5.96
C ALA A 174 -31.89 -10.16 5.42
N GLU A 175 -31.20 -11.15 5.99
CA GLU A 175 -29.83 -11.48 5.60
C GLU A 175 -29.73 -11.95 4.13
N ASP A 176 -30.80 -12.49 3.57
CA ASP A 176 -30.93 -12.93 2.18
C ASP A 176 -31.41 -11.84 1.20
N ASP A 177 -31.84 -10.67 1.69
CA ASP A 177 -32.20 -9.52 0.84
C ASP A 177 -30.94 -8.75 0.41
N GLU A 178 -30.21 -9.33 -0.55
CA GLU A 178 -28.97 -8.77 -1.09
C GLU A 178 -29.17 -7.36 -1.64
N LEU A 179 -30.27 -7.12 -2.37
CA LEU A 179 -30.54 -5.81 -2.97
C LEU A 179 -30.78 -4.74 -1.90
N GLY A 180 -31.49 -5.09 -0.83
CA GLY A 180 -31.71 -4.21 0.31
C GLY A 180 -30.40 -3.80 0.98
N GLN A 181 -29.54 -4.76 1.29
CA GLN A 181 -28.23 -4.53 1.90
C GLN A 181 -27.32 -3.66 1.02
N GLN A 182 -27.23 -3.99 -0.27
CA GLN A 182 -26.46 -3.21 -1.24
C GLN A 182 -27.01 -1.77 -1.37
N THR A 183 -28.32 -1.59 -1.29
CA THR A 183 -28.96 -0.26 -1.35
C THR A 183 -28.64 0.58 -0.12
N ILE A 184 -28.62 -0.02 1.07
CA ILE A 184 -28.19 0.66 2.30
C ILE A 184 -26.76 1.16 2.13
N ALA A 185 -25.83 0.30 1.68
CA ALA A 185 -24.44 0.65 1.44
C ALA A 185 -24.31 1.77 0.40
N LEU A 186 -25.01 1.67 -0.73
CA LEU A 186 -25.00 2.67 -1.80
C LEU A 186 -25.45 4.05 -1.31
N VAL A 187 -26.62 4.14 -0.66
CA VAL A 187 -27.17 5.43 -0.24
C VAL A 187 -26.30 6.07 0.83
N LEU A 188 -25.86 5.29 1.83
CA LEU A 188 -24.97 5.81 2.87
C LEU A 188 -23.64 6.26 2.31
N ASN A 189 -23.03 5.51 1.38
CA ASN A 189 -21.77 5.89 0.75
C ASN A 189 -21.84 7.29 0.12
N HIS A 190 -22.98 7.64 -0.49
CA HIS A 190 -23.18 8.97 -1.07
C HIS A 190 -23.58 10.03 -0.03
N CYS A 191 -24.38 9.69 0.96
CA CYS A 191 -24.97 10.67 1.89
C CYS A 191 -24.13 10.91 3.15
N PHE A 192 -23.26 9.99 3.55
CA PHE A 192 -22.50 10.07 4.80
C PHE A 192 -21.67 11.35 4.94
N PRO A 193 -21.00 11.87 3.87
CA PRO A 193 -20.32 13.16 3.94
C PRO A 193 -21.23 14.36 4.22
N LEU A 194 -22.53 14.26 3.92
CA LEU A 194 -23.52 15.32 4.13
C LEU A 194 -24.06 15.37 5.56
N LEU A 195 -23.89 14.29 6.33
CA LEU A 195 -24.38 14.20 7.70
C LEU A 195 -23.50 15.03 8.65
N SER A 196 -24.12 15.72 9.58
CA SER A 196 -23.44 16.31 10.73
C SER A 196 -22.86 15.23 11.66
N ASP A 197 -21.81 15.57 12.43
CA ASP A 197 -21.16 14.60 13.32
C ASP A 197 -22.10 14.09 14.43
N VAL A 198 -23.05 14.93 14.86
CA VAL A 198 -24.11 14.52 15.81
C VAL A 198 -24.95 13.40 15.20
N GLU A 199 -25.41 13.55 13.96
CA GLU A 199 -26.25 12.54 13.31
C GLU A 199 -25.46 11.28 12.96
N ARG A 200 -24.20 11.41 12.55
CA ARG A 200 -23.30 10.26 12.35
C ARG A 200 -23.21 9.40 13.61
N SER A 201 -23.06 10.02 14.78
CA SER A 201 -22.95 9.30 16.06
C SER A 201 -24.19 8.47 16.43
N GLN A 202 -25.35 8.72 15.81
CA GLN A 202 -26.60 8.01 16.07
C GLN A 202 -26.78 6.75 15.19
N ILE A 203 -25.87 6.50 14.26
CA ILE A 203 -25.91 5.30 13.41
C ILE A 203 -25.53 4.05 14.24
N LYS A 204 -26.29 2.97 14.09
CA LYS A 204 -26.01 1.67 14.73
C LYS A 204 -24.88 0.94 14.00
N TYR A 205 -23.63 1.36 14.26
CA TYR A 205 -22.44 0.81 13.57
C TYR A 205 -22.28 -0.71 13.72
N ASP A 206 -22.59 -1.29 14.88
CA ASP A 206 -22.51 -2.75 15.13
C ASP A 206 -23.36 -3.57 14.15
N ARG A 207 -24.50 -3.01 13.73
CA ARG A 207 -25.39 -3.66 12.77
C ARG A 207 -25.05 -3.29 11.32
N LEU A 208 -24.50 -2.09 11.11
CA LEU A 208 -24.12 -1.62 9.79
C LEU A 208 -22.86 -2.31 9.25
N LEU A 209 -21.89 -2.66 10.12
CA LEU A 209 -20.61 -3.23 9.68
C LEU A 209 -20.78 -4.51 8.83
N PRO A 210 -21.56 -5.52 9.27
CA PRO A 210 -21.77 -6.73 8.45
C PRO A 210 -22.40 -6.41 7.08
N VAL A 211 -23.34 -5.46 7.02
CA VAL A 211 -23.99 -5.05 5.77
C VAL A 211 -22.98 -4.42 4.80
N LEU A 212 -22.08 -3.56 5.30
CA LEU A 212 -21.05 -2.93 4.46
C LEU A 212 -20.00 -3.94 3.98
N MET A 213 -19.53 -4.83 4.88
CA MET A 213 -18.58 -5.89 4.55
C MET A 213 -19.16 -6.83 3.49
N GLN A 214 -20.40 -7.30 3.68
CA GLN A 214 -21.11 -8.16 2.74
C GLN A 214 -21.31 -7.48 1.38
N ALA A 215 -21.80 -6.23 1.36
CA ALA A 215 -22.02 -5.48 0.13
C ALA A 215 -20.71 -5.24 -0.65
N MET A 216 -19.60 -4.97 0.04
CA MET A 216 -18.32 -4.66 -0.58
C MET A 216 -17.56 -5.91 -1.05
N LEU A 217 -17.41 -6.93 -0.19
CA LEU A 217 -16.55 -8.08 -0.46
C LEU A 217 -17.27 -9.19 -1.22
N HIS A 218 -18.48 -9.55 -0.80
CA HIS A 218 -19.13 -10.80 -1.22
C HIS A 218 -20.18 -10.60 -2.30
N SER A 219 -20.83 -9.44 -2.34
CA SER A 219 -21.99 -9.21 -3.21
C SER A 219 -21.67 -9.24 -4.71
N PRO A 220 -22.66 -9.55 -5.58
CA PRO A 220 -22.51 -9.52 -7.03
C PRO A 220 -22.17 -8.14 -7.61
N GLU A 221 -22.53 -7.07 -6.91
CA GLU A 221 -22.24 -5.67 -7.24
C GLU A 221 -20.92 -5.19 -6.59
N GLY A 222 -20.33 -6.00 -5.71
CA GLY A 222 -19.05 -5.77 -5.05
C GLY A 222 -17.92 -6.58 -5.68
N LEU A 223 -16.99 -7.04 -4.84
CA LEU A 223 -15.76 -7.75 -5.25
C LEU A 223 -15.95 -9.27 -5.45
N ARG A 224 -17.18 -9.79 -5.27
CA ARG A 224 -17.56 -11.18 -5.58
C ARG A 224 -16.65 -12.23 -4.93
N SER A 225 -16.21 -11.97 -3.71
CA SER A 225 -15.25 -12.77 -2.95
C SER A 225 -13.92 -13.04 -3.69
N GLY A 226 -13.60 -12.27 -4.73
CA GLY A 226 -12.38 -12.42 -5.53
C GLY A 226 -12.41 -13.49 -6.62
N TYR A 227 -13.52 -14.21 -6.79
CA TYR A 227 -13.63 -15.31 -7.78
C TYR A 227 -13.58 -14.86 -9.25
N PHE A 228 -13.69 -13.56 -9.53
CA PHE A 228 -13.62 -13.04 -10.89
C PHE A 228 -12.25 -13.29 -11.56
N LEU A 229 -11.18 -13.45 -10.77
CA LEU A 229 -9.83 -13.71 -11.31
C LEU A 229 -9.70 -15.11 -11.90
N GLY A 230 -10.28 -16.13 -11.27
CA GLY A 230 -10.19 -17.51 -11.79
C GLY A 230 -10.89 -17.68 -13.13
N ALA A 231 -11.94 -16.88 -13.38
CA ALA A 231 -12.64 -16.89 -14.66
C ALA A 231 -11.77 -16.40 -15.83
N ILE A 232 -10.72 -15.61 -15.56
CA ILE A 232 -9.79 -15.12 -16.59
C ILE A 232 -9.03 -16.28 -17.22
N ASP A 233 -8.62 -17.29 -16.44
CA ASP A 233 -7.81 -18.39 -16.94
C ASP A 233 -8.48 -19.16 -18.08
N LEU A 234 -9.81 -19.28 -18.03
CA LEU A 234 -10.62 -19.98 -19.03
C LEU A 234 -10.56 -19.30 -20.41
N ASP A 235 -10.35 -17.98 -20.44
CA ASP A 235 -10.36 -17.17 -21.66
C ASP A 235 -8.95 -16.81 -22.14
N VAL A 236 -7.90 -17.12 -21.35
CA VAL A 236 -6.49 -16.90 -21.70
C VAL A 236 -5.91 -18.14 -22.37
N TYR A 237 -5.40 -17.99 -23.59
CA TYR A 237 -4.78 -19.07 -24.35
C TYR A 237 -3.50 -18.63 -25.07
N PRO A 238 -2.56 -19.57 -25.31
CA PRO A 238 -1.33 -19.28 -26.04
C PRO A 238 -1.59 -19.13 -27.54
N LYS A 239 -0.99 -18.11 -28.17
CA LYS A 239 -0.87 -17.98 -29.62
C LYS A 239 0.28 -18.86 -30.15
N PRO A 240 0.29 -19.19 -31.45
CA PRO A 240 1.41 -19.92 -32.07
C PRO A 240 2.78 -19.22 -31.93
N SER A 241 2.79 -17.90 -31.68
CA SER A 241 3.98 -17.11 -31.38
C SER A 241 4.55 -17.34 -29.97
N GLY A 242 3.90 -18.14 -29.13
CA GLY A 242 4.26 -18.34 -27.72
C GLY A 242 3.72 -17.26 -26.76
N GLN A 243 3.09 -16.20 -27.29
CA GLN A 243 2.48 -15.15 -26.49
C GLN A 243 1.11 -15.57 -25.94
N LEU A 244 0.77 -15.14 -24.73
CA LEU A 244 -0.58 -15.29 -24.20
C LEU A 244 -1.50 -14.22 -24.81
N HIS A 245 -2.72 -14.66 -25.12
CA HIS A 245 -3.76 -13.81 -25.67
C HIS A 245 -5.04 -13.93 -24.83
N TRP A 246 -5.54 -12.77 -24.42
CA TRP A 246 -6.80 -12.59 -23.71
C TRP A 246 -7.70 -11.64 -24.53
N PRO A 247 -8.66 -12.18 -25.30
CA PRO A 247 -9.47 -11.39 -26.22
C PRO A 247 -10.40 -10.39 -25.53
N GLU A 248 -10.62 -9.20 -26.10
CA GLU A 248 -11.56 -8.20 -25.57
C GLU A 248 -13.00 -8.72 -25.53
N ARG A 249 -13.38 -9.58 -26.46
CA ARG A 249 -14.74 -10.14 -26.54
C ARG A 249 -15.01 -11.24 -25.53
N SER A 250 -14.02 -11.62 -24.71
CA SER A 250 -14.14 -12.69 -23.74
C SER A 250 -15.17 -12.38 -22.62
N PRO A 251 -15.89 -13.39 -22.11
CA PRO A 251 -16.80 -13.23 -20.98
C PRO A 251 -16.11 -12.69 -19.71
N SER A 252 -14.89 -13.15 -19.42
CA SER A 252 -14.11 -12.67 -18.27
C SER A 252 -13.79 -11.17 -18.36
N HIS A 253 -13.36 -10.69 -19.54
CA HIS A 253 -13.09 -9.26 -19.72
C HIS A 253 -14.37 -8.41 -19.61
N GLN A 254 -15.48 -8.87 -20.21
CA GLN A 254 -16.78 -8.19 -20.07
C GLN A 254 -17.25 -8.14 -18.61
N THR A 255 -16.99 -9.20 -17.86
CA THR A 255 -17.31 -9.27 -16.42
C THR A 255 -16.54 -8.21 -15.64
N ILE A 256 -15.23 -8.06 -15.89
CA ILE A 256 -14.41 -7.02 -15.24
C ILE A 256 -14.92 -5.62 -15.58
N LYS A 257 -15.22 -5.34 -16.87
CA LYS A 257 -15.82 -4.07 -17.29
C LYS A 257 -17.16 -3.81 -16.60
N ALA A 258 -18.00 -4.83 -16.46
CA ALA A 258 -19.27 -4.72 -15.75
C ALA A 258 -19.09 -4.44 -14.25
N MET A 259 -18.11 -5.09 -13.61
CA MET A 259 -17.75 -4.82 -12.22
C MET A 259 -17.26 -3.39 -12.02
N GLU A 260 -16.32 -2.90 -12.86
CA GLU A 260 -15.84 -1.52 -12.78
C GLU A 260 -16.96 -0.48 -12.95
N ALA A 261 -17.99 -0.81 -13.74
CA ALA A 261 -19.16 0.04 -13.96
C ALA A 261 -20.23 -0.09 -12.86
N SER A 262 -20.09 -1.03 -11.91
CA SER A 262 -21.03 -1.18 -10.80
C SER A 262 -20.93 0.02 -9.85
N PRO A 263 -22.06 0.56 -9.35
CA PRO A 263 -22.06 1.73 -8.46
C PRO A 263 -21.17 1.61 -7.21
N LEU A 264 -21.05 0.41 -6.62
CA LEU A 264 -20.23 0.19 -5.42
C LEU A 264 -18.74 0.18 -5.76
N ILE A 265 -18.33 -0.54 -6.82
CA ILE A 265 -16.93 -0.62 -7.24
C ILE A 265 -16.42 0.71 -7.80
N ALA A 266 -17.25 1.42 -8.58
CA ALA A 266 -16.91 2.76 -9.08
C ALA A 266 -16.62 3.75 -7.93
N ASN A 267 -17.22 3.53 -6.76
CA ASN A 267 -17.01 4.32 -5.53
C ASN A 267 -16.38 3.50 -4.40
N LEU A 268 -15.51 2.53 -4.73
CA LEU A 268 -14.93 1.61 -3.75
C LEU A 268 -14.08 2.35 -2.70
N GLY A 269 -13.34 3.39 -3.09
CA GLY A 269 -12.56 4.21 -2.15
C GLY A 269 -13.42 4.88 -1.08
N PRO A 270 -14.44 5.68 -1.44
CA PRO A 270 -15.43 6.19 -0.50
C PRO A 270 -16.09 5.10 0.37
N LEU A 271 -16.47 3.97 -0.23
CA LEU A 271 -17.11 2.86 0.50
C LEU A 271 -16.17 2.24 1.55
N ALA A 272 -14.90 2.05 1.20
CA ALA A 272 -13.88 1.57 2.12
C ALA A 272 -13.65 2.56 3.27
N ARG A 273 -13.72 3.87 3.02
CA ARG A 273 -13.63 4.89 4.08
C ARG A 273 -14.85 4.88 5.00
N LEU A 274 -16.06 4.73 4.47
CA LEU A 274 -17.27 4.57 5.28
C LEU A 274 -17.21 3.30 6.15
N THR A 275 -16.72 2.20 5.57
CA THR A 275 -16.54 0.93 6.28
C THR A 275 -15.44 1.04 7.33
N GLY A 276 -14.32 1.72 7.03
CA GLY A 276 -13.26 2.04 7.98
C GLY A 276 -13.75 2.91 9.14
N HIS A 277 -14.54 3.95 8.86
CA HIS A 277 -15.21 4.74 9.89
C HIS A 277 -16.12 3.88 10.77
N THR A 278 -16.87 2.96 10.16
CA THR A 278 -17.72 2.02 10.89
C THR A 278 -16.88 1.11 11.80
N LEU A 279 -15.77 0.55 11.31
CA LEU A 279 -14.82 -0.25 12.09
C LEU A 279 -14.27 0.51 13.31
N GLU A 280 -14.01 1.81 13.17
CA GLU A 280 -13.53 2.68 14.26
C GLU A 280 -14.61 2.94 15.33
N HIS A 281 -15.90 2.88 14.99
CA HIS A 281 -17.01 3.29 15.87
C HIS A 281 -17.93 2.15 16.36
N VAL A 282 -17.67 0.91 15.94
CA VAL A 282 -18.37 -0.28 16.46
C VAL A 282 -18.04 -0.48 17.95
N ASN A 283 -19.03 -0.80 18.78
CA ASN A 283 -18.81 -1.03 20.21
C ASN A 283 -18.30 -2.45 20.51
N ASN A 284 -18.71 -3.43 19.70
CA ASN A 284 -18.33 -4.82 19.89
C ASN A 284 -17.01 -5.16 19.15
N GLY A 285 -15.91 -5.30 19.91
CA GLY A 285 -14.60 -5.66 19.36
C GLY A 285 -14.58 -6.99 18.57
N TRP A 286 -15.48 -7.93 18.88
CA TRP A 286 -15.59 -9.18 18.12
C TRP A 286 -15.94 -8.96 16.64
N LEU A 287 -16.75 -7.95 16.33
CA LEU A 287 -17.10 -7.62 14.95
C LEU A 287 -15.89 -7.10 14.15
N VAL A 288 -14.92 -6.47 14.83
CA VAL A 288 -13.65 -6.06 14.21
C VAL A 288 -12.83 -7.30 13.85
N GLY A 289 -12.75 -8.28 14.75
CA GLY A 289 -12.12 -9.58 14.48
C GLY A 289 -12.80 -10.31 13.32
N SER A 290 -14.12 -10.42 13.32
CA SER A 290 -14.88 -11.04 12.22
C SER A 290 -14.65 -10.32 10.87
N ALA A 291 -14.56 -8.99 10.87
CA ALA A 291 -14.25 -8.25 9.65
C ALA A 291 -12.81 -8.51 9.16
N LEU A 292 -11.86 -8.73 10.08
CA LEU A 292 -10.50 -9.10 9.74
C LEU A 292 -10.43 -10.52 9.17
N ASP A 293 -11.19 -11.47 9.73
CA ASP A 293 -11.34 -12.83 9.20
C ASP A 293 -11.89 -12.81 7.76
N ASP A 294 -12.93 -12.01 7.51
CA ASP A 294 -13.51 -11.84 6.16
C ASP A 294 -12.49 -11.27 5.17
N LEU A 295 -11.67 -10.29 5.60
CA LEU A 295 -10.61 -9.71 4.77
C LEU A 295 -9.50 -10.70 4.48
N GLU A 296 -9.10 -11.51 5.46
CA GLU A 296 -8.10 -12.56 5.28
C GLU A 296 -8.58 -13.63 4.31
N ALA A 297 -9.81 -14.13 4.49
CA ALA A 297 -10.43 -15.11 3.60
C ALA A 297 -10.54 -14.56 2.16
N PHE A 298 -10.94 -13.29 2.02
CA PHE A 298 -11.00 -12.61 0.74
C PHE A 298 -9.61 -12.48 0.08
N ALA A 299 -8.60 -11.97 0.80
CA ALA A 299 -7.25 -11.78 0.29
C ALA A 299 -6.60 -13.12 -0.12
N LYS A 300 -6.78 -14.15 0.70
CA LYS A 300 -6.35 -15.52 0.40
C LYS A 300 -7.02 -16.05 -0.86
N THR A 301 -8.32 -15.80 -1.03
CA THR A 301 -9.04 -16.19 -2.26
C THR A 301 -8.47 -15.48 -3.48
N ILE A 302 -8.26 -14.16 -3.43
CA ILE A 302 -7.60 -13.40 -4.51
C ILE A 302 -6.25 -14.00 -4.87
N HIS A 303 -5.42 -14.32 -3.88
CA HIS A 303 -4.11 -14.94 -4.10
C HIS A 303 -4.23 -16.32 -4.79
N LEU A 304 -5.11 -17.19 -4.30
CA LEU A 304 -5.33 -18.52 -4.87
C LEU A 304 -5.86 -18.46 -6.31
N GLN A 305 -6.81 -17.56 -6.58
CA GLN A 305 -7.36 -17.36 -7.92
C GLN A 305 -6.29 -16.79 -8.87
N TRP A 306 -5.43 -15.89 -8.40
CA TRP A 306 -4.31 -15.39 -9.20
C TRP A 306 -3.30 -16.49 -9.50
N ARG A 307 -2.92 -17.32 -8.52
CA ARG A 307 -2.00 -18.46 -8.71
C ARG A 307 -2.48 -19.44 -9.78
N GLN A 308 -3.80 -19.62 -9.93
CA GLN A 308 -4.39 -20.49 -10.94
C GLN A 308 -4.44 -19.87 -12.35
N CYS A 309 -4.25 -18.55 -12.45
CA CYS A 309 -4.30 -17.84 -13.72
C CYS A 309 -2.96 -17.91 -14.44
N LYS A 310 -2.95 -18.29 -15.73
CA LYS A 310 -1.76 -18.26 -16.60
C LYS A 310 -1.04 -16.91 -16.64
N LEU A 311 -1.75 -15.80 -16.37
CA LEU A 311 -1.12 -14.48 -16.32
C LEU A 311 -0.16 -14.32 -15.13
N SER A 312 -0.31 -15.11 -14.07
CA SER A 312 0.56 -15.07 -12.89
C SER A 312 1.96 -15.64 -13.14
N SER A 313 2.14 -16.41 -14.21
CA SER A 313 3.46 -16.92 -14.61
C SER A 313 4.29 -15.90 -15.39
N ILE A 314 3.74 -14.71 -15.65
CA ILE A 314 4.43 -13.65 -16.37
C ILE A 314 5.12 -12.71 -15.38
N ASP A 315 6.43 -12.59 -15.53
CA ASP A 315 7.23 -11.57 -14.86
C ASP A 315 6.98 -10.19 -15.47
N VAL A 316 6.88 -9.16 -14.61
CA VAL A 316 6.67 -7.75 -14.97
C VAL A 316 7.70 -7.29 -16.00
N ALA A 317 8.96 -7.72 -15.88
CA ALA A 317 10.03 -7.36 -16.81
C ALA A 317 9.84 -7.94 -18.22
N ARG A 318 9.06 -9.02 -18.36
CA ARG A 318 8.87 -9.77 -19.63
C ARG A 318 7.48 -9.58 -20.25
N GLU A 319 6.61 -8.76 -19.67
CA GLU A 319 5.23 -8.63 -20.14
C GLU A 319 5.11 -8.25 -21.61
N GLN A 320 5.94 -7.32 -22.09
CA GLN A 320 5.92 -6.89 -23.49
C GLN A 320 6.26 -8.02 -24.47
N GLN A 321 7.01 -9.03 -24.00
CA GLN A 321 7.42 -10.18 -24.80
C GLN A 321 6.39 -11.32 -24.69
N SER A 322 5.81 -11.50 -23.49
CA SER A 322 4.90 -12.62 -23.18
C SER A 322 3.43 -12.35 -23.52
N LEU A 323 2.99 -11.10 -23.58
CA LEU A 323 1.60 -10.73 -23.91
C LEU A 323 1.49 -10.21 -25.34
N ASP A 324 0.37 -10.53 -25.98
CA ASP A 324 0.05 -9.93 -27.28
C ASP A 324 -0.47 -8.48 -27.15
N SER A 325 -0.46 -7.72 -28.25
CA SER A 325 -0.77 -6.29 -28.24
C SER A 325 -2.18 -5.96 -27.75
N GLU A 326 -3.17 -6.82 -28.03
CA GLU A 326 -4.55 -6.64 -27.54
C GLU A 326 -4.61 -6.85 -26.02
N SER A 327 -3.97 -7.90 -25.50
CA SER A 327 -3.94 -8.14 -24.06
C SER A 327 -3.28 -7.01 -23.30
N LEU A 328 -2.14 -6.55 -23.80
CA LEU A 328 -1.31 -5.53 -23.15
C LEU A 328 -2.04 -4.18 -23.06
N ASN A 329 -2.72 -3.76 -24.13
CA ASN A 329 -3.30 -2.42 -24.21
C ASN A 329 -4.80 -2.35 -23.84
N THR A 330 -5.53 -3.46 -23.92
CA THR A 330 -6.99 -3.44 -23.82
C THR A 330 -7.52 -4.23 -22.63
N THR A 331 -7.12 -5.49 -22.46
CA THR A 331 -7.76 -6.37 -21.47
C THR A 331 -7.08 -6.40 -20.11
N THR A 332 -5.75 -6.36 -20.08
CA THR A 332 -4.93 -6.38 -18.85
C THR A 332 -5.05 -5.09 -18.00
N PRO A 333 -5.10 -3.87 -18.59
CA PRO A 333 -5.14 -2.64 -17.78
C PRO A 333 -6.39 -2.50 -16.87
N PRO A 334 -7.63 -2.78 -17.34
CA PRO A 334 -8.82 -2.76 -16.47
C PRO A 334 -8.74 -3.76 -15.30
N MET A 335 -8.18 -4.96 -15.52
CA MET A 335 -7.97 -5.94 -14.46
C MET A 335 -7.04 -5.38 -13.37
N TRP A 336 -5.88 -4.82 -13.76
CA TRP A 336 -4.96 -4.23 -12.80
C TRP A 336 -5.53 -3.01 -12.09
N LYS A 337 -6.36 -2.21 -12.77
CA LYS A 337 -7.07 -1.09 -12.14
C LYS A 337 -8.03 -1.57 -11.05
N LEU A 338 -8.78 -2.65 -11.30
CA LEU A 338 -9.66 -3.26 -10.31
C LEU A 338 -8.87 -3.84 -9.12
N LEU A 339 -7.78 -4.56 -9.39
CA LEU A 339 -6.88 -5.11 -8.36
C LEU A 339 -6.25 -4.02 -7.50
N ARG A 340 -5.78 -2.93 -8.11
CA ARG A 340 -5.22 -1.78 -7.40
C ARG A 340 -6.27 -1.11 -6.50
N SER A 341 -7.49 -0.94 -7.00
CA SER A 341 -8.60 -0.38 -6.21
C SER A 341 -8.95 -1.29 -5.02
N THR A 342 -8.89 -2.61 -5.23
CA THR A 342 -9.09 -3.64 -4.20
C THR A 342 -8.01 -3.58 -3.12
N LEU A 343 -6.73 -3.47 -3.51
CA LEU A 343 -5.61 -3.29 -2.58
C LEU A 343 -5.80 -2.04 -1.72
N PHE A 344 -6.11 -0.89 -2.34
CA PHE A 344 -6.32 0.34 -1.59
C PHE A 344 -7.51 0.26 -0.63
N ALA A 345 -8.62 -0.35 -1.04
CA ALA A 345 -9.76 -0.56 -0.17
C ALA A 345 -9.38 -1.41 1.04
N THR A 346 -8.69 -2.54 0.81
CA THR A 346 -8.23 -3.45 1.87
C THR A 346 -7.31 -2.73 2.86
N VAL A 347 -6.34 -1.95 2.36
CA VAL A 347 -5.41 -1.19 3.21
C VAL A 347 -6.14 -0.11 4.02
N ILE A 348 -7.16 0.55 3.48
CA ILE A 348 -7.97 1.53 4.24
C ILE A 348 -8.65 0.84 5.43
N LEU A 349 -9.20 -0.36 5.24
CA LEU A 349 -9.84 -1.13 6.31
C LEU A 349 -8.82 -1.59 7.35
N LEU A 350 -7.69 -2.15 6.91
CA LEU A 350 -6.59 -2.54 7.80
C LEU A 350 -6.07 -1.36 8.61
N ARG A 351 -5.96 -0.17 8.02
CA ARG A 351 -5.56 1.06 8.73
C ARG A 351 -6.52 1.38 9.87
N SER A 352 -7.82 1.28 9.63
CA SER A 352 -8.84 1.50 10.66
C SER A 352 -8.80 0.43 11.76
N ILE A 353 -8.60 -0.84 11.39
CA ILE A 353 -8.47 -1.96 12.35
C ILE A 353 -7.22 -1.80 13.22
N VAL A 354 -6.04 -1.65 12.60
CA VAL A 354 -4.76 -1.49 13.30
C VAL A 354 -4.74 -0.21 14.13
N GLY A 355 -5.26 0.90 13.58
CA GLY A 355 -5.38 2.16 14.33
C GLY A 355 -6.25 2.03 15.57
N ARG A 356 -7.37 1.29 15.47
CA ARG A 356 -8.23 1.00 16.63
C ARG A 356 -7.56 0.07 17.63
N MET A 357 -6.83 -0.94 17.17
CA MET A 357 -6.09 -1.87 18.02
C MET A 357 -5.10 -1.16 18.95
N LEU A 358 -4.50 -0.04 18.51
CA LEU A 358 -3.62 0.79 19.34
C LEU A 358 -4.34 1.56 20.46
N GLY A 359 -5.64 1.85 20.30
CA GLY A 359 -6.42 2.69 21.23
C GLY A 359 -7.45 1.93 22.07
N ASP A 360 -7.87 0.75 21.65
CA ASP A 360 -8.93 -0.04 22.27
C ASP A 360 -8.33 -1.16 23.14
N SER A 361 -8.51 -1.05 24.47
CA SER A 361 -7.98 -2.03 25.43
C SER A 361 -8.44 -3.47 25.20
N ALA A 362 -9.62 -3.68 24.61
CA ALA A 362 -10.13 -5.03 24.34
C ALA A 362 -9.38 -5.68 23.17
N LEU A 363 -9.01 -4.88 22.16
CA LEU A 363 -8.24 -5.32 21.00
C LEU A 363 -6.74 -5.35 21.27
N ALA A 364 -6.26 -4.50 22.18
CA ALA A 364 -4.87 -4.46 22.63
C ALA A 364 -4.48 -5.60 23.58
N ASN A 365 -5.42 -6.49 23.94
CA ASN A 365 -5.11 -7.70 24.71
C ASN A 365 -4.10 -8.57 23.94
N ASN A 366 -3.10 -9.12 24.65
CA ASN A 366 -1.96 -9.82 24.07
C ASN A 366 -2.34 -10.86 23.00
N GLU A 367 -3.30 -11.74 23.31
CA GLU A 367 -3.72 -12.80 22.37
C GLU A 367 -4.41 -12.22 21.13
N VAL A 368 -5.24 -11.19 21.31
CA VAL A 368 -6.01 -10.57 20.21
C VAL A 368 -5.10 -9.72 19.32
N ALA A 369 -4.20 -8.94 19.93
CA ALA A 369 -3.28 -8.07 19.23
C ALA A 369 -2.26 -8.86 18.39
N ALA A 370 -1.67 -9.92 18.96
CA ALA A 370 -0.75 -10.79 18.23
C ALA A 370 -1.44 -11.50 17.05
N HIS A 371 -2.65 -12.03 17.28
CA HIS A 371 -3.42 -12.69 16.23
C HIS A 371 -3.82 -11.72 15.11
N ALA A 372 -4.41 -10.57 15.45
CA ALA A 372 -4.82 -9.57 14.49
C ALA A 372 -3.62 -9.01 13.69
N ALA A 373 -2.48 -8.82 14.35
CA ALA A 373 -1.25 -8.41 13.68
C ALA A 373 -0.77 -9.48 12.68
N SER A 374 -0.76 -10.75 13.08
CA SER A 374 -0.43 -11.86 12.18
C SER A 374 -1.37 -11.92 10.98
N GLN A 375 -2.69 -11.79 11.18
CA GLN A 375 -3.67 -11.77 10.09
C GLN A 375 -3.47 -10.59 9.13
N ALA A 376 -3.19 -9.40 9.67
CA ALA A 376 -2.89 -8.22 8.84
C ALA A 376 -1.65 -8.45 7.96
N LEU A 377 -0.57 -9.04 8.49
CA LEU A 377 0.60 -9.40 7.69
C LEU A 377 0.29 -10.48 6.64
N HIS A 378 -0.55 -11.48 6.96
CA HIS A 378 -1.02 -12.45 5.97
C HIS A 378 -1.81 -11.80 4.84
N ILE A 379 -2.71 -10.86 5.15
CA ILE A 379 -3.47 -10.10 4.14
C ILE A 379 -2.52 -9.33 3.23
N LEU A 380 -1.54 -8.62 3.79
CA LEU A 380 -0.53 -7.90 3.01
C LEU A 380 0.28 -8.86 2.13
N ARG A 381 0.67 -10.03 2.66
CA ARG A 381 1.36 -11.08 1.92
C ARG A 381 0.55 -11.59 0.73
N TYR A 382 -0.72 -11.92 0.95
CA TYR A 382 -1.60 -12.45 -0.11
C TYR A 382 -1.81 -11.44 -1.26
N LEU A 383 -1.82 -10.14 -0.94
CA LEU A 383 -1.97 -9.06 -1.92
C LEU A 383 -0.64 -8.48 -2.42
N PHE A 384 0.50 -9.04 -1.99
CA PHE A 384 1.82 -8.46 -2.26
C PHE A 384 2.16 -8.42 -3.77
N PHE A 385 1.63 -9.34 -4.56
CA PHE A 385 1.80 -9.32 -6.02
C PHE A 385 1.19 -8.08 -6.68
N ILE A 386 0.15 -7.50 -6.06
CA ILE A 386 -0.48 -6.25 -6.51
C ILE A 386 0.37 -5.06 -6.04
N SER A 387 0.79 -5.05 -4.77
CA SER A 387 1.51 -3.91 -4.20
C SER A 387 2.91 -3.75 -4.79
N ASN A 388 3.63 -4.85 -4.98
CA ASN A 388 4.96 -4.87 -5.60
C ASN A 388 4.91 -4.32 -7.04
N ARG A 389 3.95 -4.77 -7.84
CA ARG A 389 3.79 -4.33 -9.23
C ARG A 389 3.43 -2.85 -9.35
N THR A 390 2.57 -2.35 -8.46
CA THR A 390 2.05 -0.98 -8.55
C THR A 390 2.91 0.06 -7.83
N GLY A 391 4.02 -0.36 -7.20
CA GLY A 391 4.83 0.48 -6.32
C GLY A 391 4.07 0.90 -5.06
N ALA A 392 2.97 0.24 -4.72
CA ALA A 392 2.10 0.63 -3.62
C ALA A 392 2.70 0.30 -2.23
N GLY A 393 3.86 -0.34 -2.15
CA GLY A 393 4.64 -0.38 -0.91
C GLY A 393 5.06 1.02 -0.40
N THR A 394 4.98 2.04 -1.26
CA THR A 394 5.44 3.42 -0.97
C THR A 394 4.37 4.37 -0.45
N PHE A 395 3.07 4.03 -0.50
CA PHE A 395 2.05 4.96 -0.01
C PHE A 395 1.89 4.86 1.51
N SER A 396 1.73 6.02 2.16
CA SER A 396 1.83 6.17 3.62
C SER A 396 0.91 5.27 4.44
N GLN A 397 -0.29 4.96 3.94
CA GLN A 397 -1.21 4.08 4.67
C GLN A 397 -0.78 2.61 4.66
N TYR A 398 -0.16 2.15 3.56
CA TYR A 398 0.45 0.81 3.53
C TYR A 398 1.62 0.73 4.49
N ALA A 399 2.51 1.73 4.45
CA ALA A 399 3.65 1.81 5.36
C ALA A 399 3.21 1.84 6.83
N PHE A 400 2.17 2.64 7.15
CA PHE A 400 1.57 2.66 8.49
C PHE A 400 1.08 1.28 8.91
N VAL A 401 0.25 0.61 8.09
CA VAL A 401 -0.25 -0.73 8.43
C VAL A 401 0.90 -1.71 8.59
N ASN A 402 1.84 -1.78 7.65
CA ASN A 402 2.95 -2.72 7.68
C ASN A 402 3.84 -2.53 8.91
N LEU A 403 4.38 -1.32 9.11
CA LEU A 403 5.31 -1.04 10.21
C LEU A 403 4.64 -1.12 11.57
N THR A 404 3.43 -0.59 11.73
CA THR A 404 2.69 -0.68 13.00
C THR A 404 2.40 -2.14 13.36
N THR A 405 2.06 -2.96 12.35
CA THR A 405 1.79 -4.37 12.57
C THR A 405 3.07 -5.11 12.96
N VAL A 406 4.19 -4.84 12.30
CA VAL A 406 5.52 -5.37 12.67
C VAL A 406 5.88 -4.95 14.09
N ASP A 407 5.69 -3.68 14.46
CA ASP A 407 5.98 -3.16 15.80
C ASP A 407 5.15 -3.87 16.86
N VAL A 408 3.84 -3.98 16.68
CA VAL A 408 2.96 -4.72 17.61
C VAL A 408 3.40 -6.18 17.71
N PHE A 409 3.65 -6.83 16.57
CA PHE A 409 3.99 -8.24 16.53
C PHE A 409 5.39 -8.55 17.10
N SER A 410 6.31 -7.58 17.06
CA SER A 410 7.66 -7.71 17.61
C SER A 410 7.68 -7.90 19.13
N HIS A 411 6.59 -7.52 19.82
CA HIS A 411 6.41 -7.77 21.26
C HIS A 411 6.10 -9.24 21.58
N TYR A 412 5.86 -10.08 20.57
CA TYR A 412 5.49 -11.49 20.70
C TYR A 412 6.48 -12.40 19.94
N PRO A 413 7.70 -12.63 20.47
CA PRO A 413 8.75 -13.34 19.73
C PRO A 413 8.39 -14.78 19.31
N PHE A 414 7.61 -15.48 20.14
CA PHE A 414 7.16 -16.84 19.82
C PHE A 414 6.19 -16.85 18.63
N ASP A 415 5.21 -15.96 18.64
CA ASP A 415 4.23 -15.83 17.56
C ASP A 415 4.90 -15.30 16.28
N ALA A 416 5.84 -14.36 16.40
CA ALA A 416 6.66 -13.88 15.28
C ALA A 416 7.47 -15.00 14.62
N ALA A 417 8.11 -15.85 15.42
CA ALA A 417 8.82 -17.02 14.92
C ALA A 417 7.88 -18.03 14.25
N ALA A 418 6.70 -18.28 14.82
CA ALA A 418 5.70 -19.18 14.24
C ALA A 418 5.17 -18.65 12.90
N PHE A 419 4.88 -17.36 12.81
CA PHE A 419 4.46 -16.69 11.59
C PHE A 419 5.52 -16.78 10.49
N LEU A 420 6.78 -16.45 10.78
CA LEU A 420 7.86 -16.55 9.78
C LEU A 420 8.05 -17.97 9.29
N LYS A 421 7.87 -18.97 10.16
CA LYS A 421 7.88 -20.38 9.78
C LYS A 421 6.71 -20.76 8.88
N ASP A 422 5.55 -20.13 9.04
CA ASP A 422 4.36 -20.35 8.20
C ASP A 422 4.53 -19.71 6.81
N ILE A 423 5.07 -18.49 6.75
CA ILE A 423 5.20 -17.74 5.49
C ILE A 423 6.49 -18.00 4.71
N ARG A 424 7.33 -18.93 5.19
CA ARG A 424 8.65 -19.26 4.63
C ARG A 424 8.61 -19.63 3.14
N PRO A 425 9.73 -19.49 2.41
CA PRO A 425 9.87 -20.04 1.06
C PRO A 425 9.53 -21.54 1.02
N ASN A 426 8.87 -21.98 -0.05
CA ASN A 426 8.44 -23.38 -0.20
C ASN A 426 9.63 -24.36 -0.20
N GLU A 427 10.71 -23.96 -0.86
CA GLU A 427 11.97 -24.71 -0.93
C GLU A 427 13.11 -23.82 -0.41
N LEU A 428 13.55 -24.07 0.82
CA LEU A 428 14.74 -23.40 1.35
C LEU A 428 15.98 -23.91 0.61
N GLY A 429 16.85 -23.00 0.20
CA GLY A 429 18.09 -23.35 -0.52
C GLY A 429 18.01 -23.30 -2.05
N SER A 430 16.84 -23.04 -2.64
CA SER A 430 16.67 -22.86 -4.09
C SER A 430 15.89 -21.58 -4.42
N VAL A 431 16.10 -21.04 -5.62
CA VAL A 431 15.28 -19.94 -6.14
C VAL A 431 14.09 -20.53 -6.91
N PRO A 432 12.84 -20.23 -6.53
CA PRO A 432 11.67 -20.73 -7.26
C PRO A 432 11.62 -20.23 -8.69
N SER A 433 11.10 -21.05 -9.61
CA SER A 433 10.96 -20.66 -11.02
C SER A 433 9.74 -19.76 -11.29
N HIS A 434 8.73 -19.80 -10.41
CA HIS A 434 7.46 -19.10 -10.64
C HIS A 434 7.50 -17.66 -10.08
N PRO A 435 7.19 -16.61 -10.87
CA PRO A 435 7.27 -15.22 -10.42
C PRO A 435 6.42 -14.91 -9.18
N LEU A 436 5.23 -15.52 -9.05
CA LEU A 436 4.41 -15.38 -7.84
C LEU A 436 5.10 -15.91 -6.57
N GLU A 437 5.86 -17.01 -6.66
CA GLU A 437 6.56 -17.58 -5.50
C GLU A 437 7.75 -16.70 -5.13
N GLN A 438 8.51 -16.25 -6.13
CA GLN A 438 9.57 -15.24 -5.96
C GLN A 438 9.05 -13.95 -5.29
N ASN A 439 7.82 -13.53 -5.60
CA ASN A 439 7.18 -12.39 -4.96
C ASN A 439 6.84 -12.67 -3.48
N LEU A 440 6.44 -13.88 -3.13
CA LEU A 440 6.24 -14.27 -1.73
C LEU A 440 7.57 -14.33 -0.96
N ASP A 441 8.64 -14.78 -1.60
CA ASP A 441 9.98 -14.80 -1.01
C ASP A 441 10.49 -13.37 -0.76
N LEU A 442 10.22 -12.43 -1.69
CA LEU A 442 10.48 -11.00 -1.48
C LEU A 442 9.74 -10.45 -0.26
N PHE A 443 8.45 -10.77 -0.12
CA PHE A 443 7.67 -10.36 1.06
C PHE A 443 8.27 -10.95 2.34
N PHE A 444 8.62 -12.23 2.31
CA PHE A 444 9.24 -12.92 3.43
C PHE A 444 10.54 -12.24 3.86
N LEU A 445 11.47 -12.00 2.94
CA LEU A 445 12.76 -11.36 3.25
C LEU A 445 12.57 -9.95 3.81
N ASN A 446 11.78 -9.11 3.15
CA ASN A 446 11.50 -7.74 3.63
C ASN A 446 10.87 -7.74 5.03
N THR A 447 10.00 -8.71 5.32
CA THR A 447 9.33 -8.80 6.63
C THR A 447 10.26 -9.36 7.70
N ALA A 448 11.06 -10.38 7.36
CA ALA A 448 11.93 -11.08 8.29
C ALA A 448 13.08 -10.21 8.81
N GLU A 449 13.57 -9.25 8.01
CA GLU A 449 14.60 -8.29 8.41
C GLU A 449 14.27 -7.60 9.75
N HIS A 450 13.01 -7.22 9.94
CA HIS A 450 12.54 -6.50 11.11
C HIS A 450 12.51 -7.32 12.41
N PHE A 451 12.61 -8.65 12.33
CA PHE A 451 12.49 -9.54 13.50
C PHE A 451 13.82 -10.13 13.96
N THR A 452 14.93 -9.84 13.28
CA THR A 452 16.27 -10.39 13.59
C THR A 452 16.71 -10.19 15.04
N LEU A 453 16.32 -9.08 15.67
CA LEU A 453 16.67 -8.77 17.06
C LEU A 453 15.87 -9.55 18.12
N ILE A 454 14.70 -10.09 17.78
CA ILE A 454 13.84 -10.81 18.73
C ILE A 454 13.85 -12.32 18.52
N LEU A 455 14.30 -12.78 17.36
CA LEU A 455 14.33 -14.19 17.01
C LEU A 455 15.49 -14.92 17.70
N PRO A 456 15.29 -16.19 18.10
CA PRO A 456 16.38 -17.07 18.51
C PRO A 456 17.42 -17.27 17.38
N PRO A 457 18.72 -17.40 17.70
CA PRO A 457 19.77 -17.61 16.71
C PRO A 457 19.51 -18.81 15.79
N ASP A 458 19.06 -19.95 16.33
CA ASP A 458 18.77 -21.15 15.54
C ASP A 458 17.75 -20.88 14.43
N ILE A 459 16.73 -20.06 14.72
CA ILE A 459 15.71 -19.69 13.73
C ILE A 459 16.29 -18.71 12.70
N CYS A 460 17.15 -17.77 13.13
CA CYS A 460 17.84 -16.87 12.20
C CYS A 460 18.68 -17.67 11.19
N GLU A 461 19.40 -18.70 11.63
CA GLU A 461 20.21 -19.52 10.73
C GLU A 461 19.36 -20.44 9.85
N GLU A 462 18.50 -21.28 10.46
CA GLU A 462 17.72 -22.30 9.75
C GLU A 462 16.72 -21.70 8.76
N LEU A 463 16.25 -20.47 9.02
CA LEU A 463 15.20 -19.83 8.24
C LEU A 463 15.69 -18.63 7.43
N LEU A 464 16.25 -17.61 8.08
CA LEU A 464 16.59 -16.35 7.40
C LEU A 464 17.84 -16.51 6.52
N VAL A 465 18.93 -17.04 7.07
CA VAL A 465 20.18 -17.27 6.32
C VAL A 465 19.95 -18.29 5.21
N ALA A 466 19.24 -19.39 5.50
CA ALA A 466 18.89 -20.41 4.51
C ALA A 466 18.03 -19.86 3.36
N ALA A 467 17.12 -18.92 3.63
CA ALA A 467 16.29 -18.27 2.60
C ALA A 467 17.07 -17.24 1.76
N ALA A 468 17.99 -16.48 2.37
CA ALA A 468 18.74 -15.43 1.68
C ALA A 468 19.88 -15.97 0.79
N THR A 469 20.53 -17.05 1.23
CA THR A 469 21.75 -17.61 0.59
C THR A 469 21.59 -17.91 -0.91
N PRO A 470 20.49 -18.53 -1.40
CA PRO A 470 20.33 -18.84 -2.83
C PRO A 470 20.35 -17.60 -3.72
N TYR A 471 19.69 -16.52 -3.29
CA TYR A 471 19.63 -15.27 -4.05
C TYR A 471 20.98 -14.57 -4.11
N LEU A 472 21.77 -14.65 -3.04
CA LEU A 472 23.15 -14.14 -3.03
C LEU A 472 24.09 -14.96 -3.91
N ALA A 473 23.88 -16.28 -3.97
CA ALA A 473 24.72 -17.19 -4.76
C ALA A 473 24.48 -17.07 -6.29
N GLU A 474 23.21 -16.96 -6.71
CA GLU A 474 22.83 -16.86 -8.13
C GLU A 474 23.28 -15.55 -8.79
N GLY A 475 23.62 -14.52 -7.99
CA GLY A 475 24.04 -13.21 -8.48
C GLY A 475 22.87 -12.42 -9.08
N GLY A 476 22.95 -11.09 -9.05
CA GLY A 476 21.84 -10.16 -9.30
C GLY A 476 21.28 -10.14 -10.73
N GLN A 477 20.66 -11.23 -11.19
CA GLN A 477 19.90 -11.23 -12.44
C GLN A 477 18.86 -10.10 -12.40
N ALA A 478 18.72 -9.34 -13.48
CA ALA A 478 17.95 -8.09 -13.48
C ALA A 478 16.50 -8.24 -12.96
N HIS A 479 15.87 -9.39 -13.18
CA HIS A 479 14.51 -9.67 -12.70
C HIS A 479 14.43 -10.11 -11.23
N LEU A 480 15.53 -10.60 -10.66
CA LEU A 480 15.64 -10.99 -9.24
C LEU A 480 16.22 -9.87 -8.38
N MET A 481 16.55 -8.72 -8.97
CA MET A 481 17.23 -7.61 -8.27
C MET A 481 16.54 -7.19 -6.96
N PRO A 482 15.21 -7.02 -6.89
CA PRO A 482 14.56 -6.63 -5.63
C PRO A 482 14.72 -7.69 -4.53
N ILE A 483 14.72 -8.98 -4.90
CA ILE A 483 14.85 -10.10 -3.96
C ILE A 483 16.31 -10.23 -3.51
N PHE A 484 17.24 -10.03 -4.43
CA PHE A 484 18.66 -9.95 -4.15
C PHE A 484 18.98 -8.82 -3.15
N GLU A 485 18.41 -7.63 -3.33
CA GLU A 485 18.56 -6.52 -2.38
C GLU A 485 17.94 -6.85 -1.02
N ALA A 486 16.74 -7.45 -0.98
CA ALA A 486 16.11 -7.90 0.26
C ALA A 486 16.96 -8.98 0.98
N ALA A 487 17.57 -9.90 0.24
CA ALA A 487 18.45 -10.92 0.81
C ALA A 487 19.71 -10.31 1.44
N HIS A 488 20.30 -9.29 0.80
CA HIS A 488 21.39 -8.52 1.40
C HIS A 488 20.97 -7.84 2.70
N SER A 489 19.80 -7.20 2.70
CA SER A 489 19.26 -6.51 3.87
C SER A 489 19.06 -7.46 5.05
N VAL A 490 18.43 -8.62 4.82
CA VAL A 490 18.23 -9.66 5.85
C VAL A 490 19.56 -10.19 6.38
N MET A 491 20.55 -10.48 5.52
CA MET A 491 21.85 -10.98 5.96
C MET A 491 22.58 -9.97 6.85
N LEU A 492 22.59 -8.69 6.46
CA LEU A 492 23.18 -7.63 7.27
C LEU A 492 22.45 -7.47 8.61
N ALA A 493 21.12 -7.53 8.62
CA ALA A 493 20.32 -7.47 9.84
C ALA A 493 20.60 -8.66 10.77
N VAL A 494 20.69 -9.89 10.24
CA VAL A 494 21.09 -11.08 11.00
C VAL A 494 22.46 -10.90 11.60
N PHE A 495 23.42 -10.39 10.83
CA PHE A 495 24.79 -10.19 11.30
C PHE A 495 24.93 -9.09 12.35
N SER A 496 24.08 -8.07 12.26
CA SER A 496 24.06 -6.93 13.20
C SER A 496 23.41 -7.28 14.54
N ALA A 497 22.65 -8.37 14.62
CA ALA A 497 22.02 -8.81 15.86
C ALA A 497 23.06 -9.39 16.83
N PRO A 498 23.24 -8.84 18.05
CA PRO A 498 24.30 -9.26 18.96
C PRO A 498 24.27 -10.74 19.35
N GLN A 499 23.08 -11.34 19.47
CA GLN A 499 22.89 -12.75 19.79
C GLN A 499 23.37 -13.71 18.70
N ASN A 500 23.58 -13.21 17.47
CA ASN A 500 23.90 -14.04 16.30
C ASN A 500 25.41 -14.09 16.01
N ALA A 501 26.28 -13.66 16.92
CA ALA A 501 27.72 -13.57 16.68
C ALA A 501 28.36 -14.88 16.15
N GLU A 502 27.91 -16.05 16.64
CA GLU A 502 28.40 -17.35 16.16
C GLU A 502 27.93 -17.68 14.73
N ILE A 503 26.73 -17.25 14.35
CA ILE A 503 26.20 -17.36 12.98
C ILE A 503 26.98 -16.41 12.06
N SER A 504 27.18 -15.16 12.49
CA SER A 504 27.98 -14.17 11.75
C SER A 504 29.37 -14.71 11.44
N ASN A 505 30.05 -15.31 12.42
CA ASN A 505 31.37 -15.90 12.22
C ASN A 505 31.38 -17.00 11.14
N ARG A 506 30.33 -17.83 11.07
CA ARG A 506 30.23 -18.94 10.09
C ARG A 506 29.93 -18.46 8.67
N HIS A 507 29.16 -17.38 8.51
CA HIS A 507 28.65 -16.95 7.21
C HIS A 507 29.31 -15.69 6.64
N ILE A 508 30.11 -14.95 7.41
CA ILE A 508 30.75 -13.70 6.95
C ILE A 508 31.65 -13.93 5.72
N ALA A 509 32.43 -15.02 5.70
CA ALA A 509 33.32 -15.31 4.58
C ALA A 509 32.55 -15.56 3.27
N PHE A 510 31.43 -16.28 3.35
CA PHE A 510 30.52 -16.48 2.20
C PHE A 510 29.93 -15.16 1.72
N TYR A 511 29.46 -14.32 2.64
CA TYR A 511 28.84 -13.05 2.30
C TYR A 511 29.83 -12.05 1.67
N VAL A 512 31.08 -12.02 2.17
CA VAL A 512 32.16 -11.21 1.58
C VAL A 512 32.48 -11.66 0.16
N ASP A 513 32.58 -12.98 -0.09
CA ASP A 513 32.76 -13.51 -1.44
C ASP A 513 31.60 -13.10 -2.36
N ALA A 514 30.36 -13.20 -1.86
CA ALA A 514 29.18 -12.75 -2.60
C ALA A 514 29.24 -11.26 -2.95
N LEU A 515 29.60 -10.37 -2.01
CA LEU A 515 29.75 -8.93 -2.26
C LEU A 515 30.77 -8.63 -3.36
N PHE A 516 31.95 -9.27 -3.31
CA PHE A 516 32.99 -9.06 -4.33
C PHE A 516 32.64 -9.68 -5.68
N LYS A 517 31.84 -10.75 -5.72
CA LYS A 517 31.39 -11.39 -6.95
C LYS A 517 30.40 -10.52 -7.73
N VAL A 518 29.54 -9.77 -7.01
CA VAL A 518 28.43 -9.01 -7.59
C VAL A 518 28.72 -7.51 -7.73
N PHE A 519 29.71 -6.96 -7.02
CA PHE A 519 30.21 -5.61 -7.26
C PHE A 519 31.30 -5.64 -8.35
N PRO A 520 31.25 -4.75 -9.36
CA PRO A 520 30.37 -3.59 -9.53
C PRO A 520 29.15 -3.80 -10.44
N SER A 521 28.85 -5.02 -10.88
CA SER A 521 27.80 -5.26 -11.89
C SER A 521 26.37 -5.12 -11.37
N ASN A 522 26.11 -5.57 -10.15
CA ASN A 522 24.78 -5.67 -9.56
C ASN A 522 24.63 -4.90 -8.24
N LEU A 523 25.71 -4.38 -7.68
CA LEU A 523 25.68 -3.49 -6.53
C LEU A 523 26.23 -2.12 -6.91
N SER A 524 25.54 -1.08 -6.48
CA SER A 524 26.07 0.29 -6.55
C SER A 524 27.27 0.44 -5.60
N GLY A 525 28.18 1.37 -5.92
CA GLY A 525 29.30 1.67 -5.02
C GLY A 525 28.85 2.13 -3.63
N ARG A 526 27.68 2.78 -3.53
CA ARG A 526 27.07 3.16 -2.25
C ARG A 526 26.59 1.95 -1.45
N GLN A 527 25.88 1.01 -2.10
CA GLN A 527 25.42 -0.23 -1.46
C GLN A 527 26.60 -1.09 -1.00
N PHE A 528 27.65 -1.21 -1.84
CA PHE A 528 28.86 -1.94 -1.47
C PHE A 528 29.55 -1.31 -0.25
N ARG A 529 29.79 0.01 -0.27
CA ARG A 529 30.37 0.75 0.86
C ARG A 529 29.58 0.52 2.14
N LEU A 530 28.26 0.74 2.10
CA LEU A 530 27.39 0.55 3.26
C LEU A 530 27.47 -0.89 3.80
N ALA A 531 27.35 -1.89 2.93
CA ALA A 531 27.37 -3.29 3.33
C ALA A 531 28.71 -3.67 3.97
N PHE A 532 29.84 -3.29 3.35
CA PHE A 532 31.16 -3.65 3.84
C PHE A 532 31.54 -2.89 5.11
N THR A 533 31.21 -1.60 5.21
CA THR A 533 31.40 -0.82 6.45
C THR A 533 30.60 -1.44 7.60
N THR A 534 29.38 -1.89 7.34
CA THR A 534 28.57 -2.63 8.34
C THR A 534 29.27 -3.92 8.78
N LEU A 535 29.89 -4.67 7.86
CA LEU A 535 30.66 -5.87 8.21
C LEU A 535 31.86 -5.56 9.10
N VAL A 536 32.57 -4.47 8.85
CA VAL A 536 33.68 -4.07 9.74
C VAL A 536 33.14 -3.66 11.11
N GLN A 537 32.07 -2.85 11.16
CA GLN A 537 31.41 -2.42 12.39
C GLN A 537 31.00 -3.59 13.30
N ILE A 538 30.42 -4.66 12.75
CA ILE A 538 30.03 -5.84 13.56
C ILE A 538 31.24 -6.66 14.05
N THR A 539 32.44 -6.45 13.50
CA THR A 539 33.66 -7.17 13.90
C THR A 539 34.50 -6.43 14.93
N VAL A 540 34.19 -5.16 15.19
CA VAL A 540 34.91 -4.31 16.16
C VAL A 540 34.14 -4.17 17.49
N PRO A 541 34.81 -3.84 18.61
CA PRO A 541 34.13 -3.61 19.89
C PRO A 541 33.09 -2.47 19.79
N PRO A 542 31.92 -2.58 20.45
CA PRO A 542 31.56 -3.50 21.53
C PRO A 542 30.90 -4.82 21.07
N SER A 543 30.95 -5.18 19.78
CA SER A 543 30.29 -6.38 19.27
C SER A 543 30.82 -7.68 19.92
N PRO A 544 29.96 -8.65 20.27
CA PRO A 544 30.39 -9.95 20.79
C PRO A 544 31.33 -10.71 19.84
N LEU A 545 31.19 -10.50 18.51
CA LEU A 545 32.05 -11.14 17.51
C LEU A 545 33.51 -10.72 17.68
N SER A 546 33.77 -9.45 18.02
CA SER A 546 35.12 -8.91 18.23
C SER A 546 35.89 -9.63 19.33
N ALA A 547 35.20 -10.10 20.38
CA ALA A 547 35.82 -10.86 21.46
C ALA A 547 36.21 -12.28 21.03
N SER A 548 35.42 -12.90 20.15
CA SER A 548 35.68 -14.25 19.64
C SER A 548 36.68 -14.30 18.49
N GLN A 549 36.75 -13.23 17.68
CA GLN A 549 37.54 -13.14 16.45
C GLN A 549 38.22 -11.76 16.34
N PRO A 550 39.20 -11.44 17.20
CA PRO A 550 39.79 -10.09 17.28
C PRO A 550 40.56 -9.67 16.02
N MET A 551 41.03 -10.62 15.21
CA MET A 551 41.78 -10.35 13.97
C MET A 551 40.88 -10.17 12.75
N LEU A 552 39.58 -10.46 12.86
CA LEU A 552 38.67 -10.42 11.72
C LEU A 552 38.53 -9.03 11.07
N PRO A 553 38.49 -7.90 11.81
CA PRO A 553 38.51 -6.57 11.20
C PRO A 553 39.74 -6.36 10.31
N ALA A 554 40.92 -6.76 10.79
CA ALA A 554 42.17 -6.64 10.02
C ALA A 554 42.13 -7.48 8.74
N VAL A 555 41.65 -8.72 8.83
CA VAL A 555 41.48 -9.61 7.65
C VAL A 555 40.52 -9.01 6.63
N LEU A 556 39.40 -8.43 7.05
CA LEU A 556 38.45 -7.79 6.13
C LEU A 556 39.06 -6.57 5.42
N LEU A 557 39.84 -5.76 6.14
CA LEU A 557 40.54 -4.62 5.56
C LEU A 557 41.66 -5.06 4.60
N GLU A 558 42.42 -6.11 4.94
CA GLU A 558 43.44 -6.70 4.05
C GLU A 558 42.83 -7.18 2.74
N LEU A 559 41.66 -7.82 2.78
CA LEU A 559 40.92 -8.24 1.58
C LEU A 559 40.54 -7.03 0.71
N LEU A 560 40.06 -5.94 1.31
CA LEU A 560 39.79 -4.70 0.58
C LEU A 560 41.06 -4.09 -0.03
N TYR A 561 42.16 -4.08 0.73
CA TYR A 561 43.44 -3.54 0.28
C TYR A 561 43.96 -4.30 -0.96
N ASP A 562 44.03 -5.64 -0.89
CA ASP A 562 44.49 -6.47 -2.01
C ASP A 562 43.56 -6.32 -3.23
N ARG A 563 42.24 -6.24 -3.01
CA ARG A 563 41.28 -6.04 -4.09
C ARG A 563 41.41 -4.66 -4.73
N ALA A 564 41.55 -3.60 -3.94
CA ALA A 564 41.72 -2.23 -4.42
C ALA A 564 42.98 -2.06 -5.28
N GLY A 565 44.06 -2.76 -4.94
CA GLY A 565 45.29 -2.78 -5.74
C GLY A 565 45.13 -3.41 -7.13
N LYS A 566 44.15 -4.31 -7.31
CA LYS A 566 43.89 -5.05 -8.56
C LYS A 566 42.64 -4.59 -9.32
N ALA A 567 41.83 -3.71 -8.72
CA ALA A 567 40.54 -3.28 -9.25
C ALA A 567 40.67 -2.37 -10.47
N SER A 568 39.61 -2.31 -11.27
CA SER A 568 39.57 -1.47 -12.47
C SER A 568 39.57 0.03 -12.10
N ALA A 569 40.45 0.79 -12.74
CA ALA A 569 40.45 2.26 -12.67
C ALA A 569 39.46 2.90 -13.66
N ALA A 570 38.77 2.10 -14.47
CA ALA A 570 37.76 2.62 -15.41
C ALA A 570 36.53 3.15 -14.66
N PRO A 571 35.97 4.29 -15.06
CA PRO A 571 34.71 4.79 -14.52
C PRO A 571 33.58 3.76 -14.57
N LEU A 572 32.84 3.62 -13.47
CA LEU A 572 31.64 2.80 -13.44
C LEU A 572 30.51 3.46 -14.27
N PRO A 573 29.66 2.67 -14.93
CA PRO A 573 28.49 3.19 -15.64
C PRO A 573 27.54 3.90 -14.65
N GLN A 574 27.01 5.05 -15.04
CA GLN A 574 26.05 5.81 -14.22
C GLN A 574 24.78 4.99 -14.04
N GLN A 575 24.50 4.57 -12.80
CA GLN A 575 23.20 4.03 -12.45
C GLN A 575 22.17 5.17 -12.35
N PRO A 576 20.91 4.94 -12.76
CA PRO A 576 19.86 5.93 -12.59
C PRO A 576 19.70 6.29 -11.11
N PRO A 577 19.38 7.56 -10.78
CA PRO A 577 19.21 7.98 -9.40
C PRO A 577 18.10 7.18 -8.73
N VAL A 578 18.39 6.65 -7.53
CA VAL A 578 17.39 6.03 -6.66
C VAL A 578 16.51 7.13 -6.07
N ASP A 579 15.19 6.98 -6.13
CA ASP A 579 14.22 7.94 -5.57
C ASP A 579 14.51 8.19 -4.08
N GLY A 580 14.74 9.46 -3.70
CA GLY A 580 14.97 9.89 -2.32
C GLY A 580 16.40 10.33 -1.95
N ALA A 581 17.34 10.39 -2.90
CA ALA A 581 18.66 10.96 -2.65
C ALA A 581 18.63 12.50 -2.68
N ASP A 582 19.19 13.15 -1.65
CA ASP A 582 19.46 14.58 -1.62
C ASP A 582 20.16 15.03 -2.92
N ALA A 583 19.60 16.04 -3.58
CA ALA A 583 20.07 16.61 -4.85
C ALA A 583 21.40 17.40 -4.73
N GLY A 584 22.21 17.14 -3.70
CA GLY A 584 23.38 17.96 -3.32
C GLY A 584 24.76 17.41 -3.71
N GLN A 585 24.89 16.12 -4.04
CA GLN A 585 26.17 15.52 -4.44
C GLN A 585 25.96 14.69 -5.70
N GLY A 586 26.22 15.29 -6.87
CA GLY A 586 26.19 14.54 -8.12
C GLY A 586 27.18 13.37 -8.04
N PRO A 587 26.80 12.13 -8.41
CA PRO A 587 27.75 11.03 -8.43
C PRO A 587 28.77 11.34 -9.52
N GLY A 588 29.98 11.69 -9.09
CA GLY A 588 31.13 11.67 -9.97
C GLY A 588 31.25 10.30 -10.62
N LEU A 589 31.80 10.26 -11.83
CA LEU A 589 32.25 9.02 -12.44
C LEU A 589 33.36 8.42 -11.55
N ILE A 590 33.01 7.54 -10.61
CA ILE A 590 33.93 6.85 -9.69
C ILE A 590 34.22 5.46 -10.25
N SER A 591 35.46 4.99 -10.16
CA SER A 591 35.89 3.65 -10.58
C SER A 591 35.68 2.60 -9.49
N GLU A 592 35.74 1.31 -9.85
CA GLU A 592 35.74 0.21 -8.88
C GLU A 592 36.86 0.40 -7.83
N GLN A 593 38.07 0.74 -8.29
CA GLN A 593 39.20 1.01 -7.41
C GLN A 593 38.90 2.15 -6.42
N ALA A 594 38.36 3.26 -6.89
CA ALA A 594 38.06 4.39 -6.01
C ALA A 594 36.94 4.08 -5.00
N VAL A 595 35.94 3.27 -5.36
CA VAL A 595 34.92 2.81 -4.41
C VAL A 595 35.54 1.95 -3.30
N LEU A 596 36.42 1.00 -3.64
CA LEU A 596 37.08 0.15 -2.64
C LEU A 596 37.96 0.98 -1.70
N VAL A 597 38.70 1.97 -2.23
CA VAL A 597 39.48 2.90 -1.41
C VAL A 597 38.56 3.68 -0.48
N LEU A 598 37.49 4.31 -1.00
CA LEU A 598 36.51 5.03 -0.17
C LEU A 598 35.88 4.13 0.91
N THR A 599 35.67 2.84 0.62
CA THR A 599 35.16 1.87 1.60
C THR A 599 36.13 1.69 2.76
N VAL A 600 37.44 1.58 2.49
CA VAL A 600 38.46 1.54 3.56
C VAL A 600 38.40 2.81 4.40
N LEU A 601 38.28 3.98 3.75
CA LEU A 601 38.21 5.25 4.49
C LEU A 601 36.99 5.34 5.40
N ASP A 602 35.82 4.86 4.94
CA ASP A 602 34.57 4.84 5.73
C ASP A 602 34.66 3.96 6.98
N THR A 603 35.57 2.99 7.00
CA THR A 603 35.71 2.07 8.14
C THR A 603 36.62 2.61 9.24
N LEU A 604 37.47 3.61 8.93
CA LEU A 604 38.46 4.15 9.87
C LEU A 604 37.86 4.63 11.21
N PRO A 605 36.70 5.32 11.24
CA PRO A 605 36.09 5.76 12.50
C PRO A 605 35.74 4.64 13.47
N GLU A 606 35.56 3.42 12.96
CA GLU A 606 35.05 2.28 13.71
C GLU A 606 36.21 1.42 14.28
N LEU A 607 37.41 1.54 13.72
CA LEU A 607 38.53 0.66 14.06
C LEU A 607 39.00 0.84 15.51
N PRO A 608 39.46 -0.23 16.19
CA PRO A 608 40.20 -0.11 17.44
C PRO A 608 41.46 0.75 17.27
N LEU A 609 41.90 1.43 18.33
CA LEU A 609 43.03 2.39 18.28
C LEU A 609 44.31 1.80 17.67
N ASP A 610 44.66 0.56 18.04
CA ASP A 610 45.87 -0.11 17.56
C ASP A 610 45.80 -0.34 16.04
N LEU A 611 44.63 -0.80 15.57
CA LEU A 611 44.39 -1.06 14.15
C LEU A 611 44.26 0.26 13.36
N LEU A 612 43.70 1.30 13.96
CA LEU A 612 43.63 2.62 13.35
C LEU A 612 45.03 3.20 13.10
N ASP A 613 45.96 3.13 14.07
CA ASP A 613 47.33 3.63 13.91
C ASP A 613 48.07 2.89 12.77
N GLU A 614 47.81 1.58 12.60
CA GLU A 614 48.34 0.78 11.50
C GLU A 614 47.71 1.13 10.14
N TRP A 615 46.40 1.36 10.08
CA TRP A 615 45.67 1.54 8.82
C TRP A 615 45.70 2.97 8.27
N LEU A 616 46.07 3.98 9.06
CA LEU A 616 46.26 5.35 8.59
C LEU A 616 47.29 5.47 7.45
N PRO A 617 48.54 4.95 7.57
CA PRO A 617 49.51 4.97 6.46
C PRO A 617 49.06 4.12 5.28
N LEU A 618 48.50 2.92 5.50
CA LEU A 618 48.02 2.04 4.42
C LEU A 618 46.89 2.69 3.60
N SER A 619 45.99 3.42 4.27
CA SER A 619 44.93 4.18 3.61
C SER A 619 45.50 5.31 2.75
N ALA A 620 46.56 5.99 3.21
CA ALA A 620 47.24 7.01 2.43
C ALA A 620 47.88 6.43 1.16
N ASP A 621 48.52 5.26 1.26
CA ASP A 621 49.09 4.55 0.12
C ASP A 621 48.00 4.16 -0.89
N LEU A 622 46.88 3.61 -0.43
CA LEU A 622 45.72 3.29 -1.27
C LEU A 622 45.19 4.50 -2.04
N ILE A 623 45.05 5.65 -1.38
CA ILE A 623 44.64 6.91 -2.04
C ILE A 623 45.60 7.25 -3.18
N ASN A 624 46.90 7.11 -2.97
CA ASN A 624 47.91 7.47 -3.96
C ASN A 624 47.97 6.50 -5.16
N ILE A 625 47.54 5.25 -4.98
CA ILE A 625 47.45 4.23 -6.04
C ILE A 625 46.29 4.51 -7.00
N VAL A 626 45.26 5.28 -6.59
CA VAL A 626 44.13 5.67 -7.47
C VAL A 626 44.64 6.40 -8.70
N GLN A 627 44.46 5.81 -9.89
CA GLN A 627 45.08 6.32 -11.12
C GLN A 627 44.49 7.66 -11.61
N ASP A 628 43.16 7.80 -11.53
CA ASP A 628 42.48 9.01 -11.98
C ASP A 628 42.67 10.16 -10.97
N ARG A 629 43.11 11.32 -11.47
CA ARG A 629 43.43 12.48 -10.63
C ARG A 629 42.20 13.06 -9.94
N MET A 630 41.04 13.08 -10.59
CA MET A 630 39.82 13.63 -10.00
C MET A 630 39.25 12.69 -8.93
N MET A 631 39.23 11.38 -9.18
CA MET A 631 38.82 10.38 -8.19
C MET A 631 39.78 10.36 -7.00
N ARG A 632 41.09 10.50 -7.24
CA ARG A 632 42.09 10.62 -6.17
C ARG A 632 41.83 11.84 -5.29
N GLU A 633 41.54 12.99 -5.89
CA GLU A 633 41.23 14.20 -5.13
C GLU A 633 39.94 14.04 -4.30
N GLN A 634 38.93 13.35 -4.83
CA GLN A 634 37.74 12.99 -4.06
C GLN A 634 38.09 12.09 -2.86
N CYS A 635 38.94 11.08 -3.04
CA CYS A 635 39.39 10.23 -1.92
C CYS A 635 40.18 11.03 -0.88
N LYS A 636 41.03 11.98 -1.29
CA LYS A 636 41.76 12.89 -0.37
C LYS A 636 40.81 13.77 0.43
N GLN A 637 39.81 14.35 -0.24
CA GLN A 637 38.78 15.18 0.40
C GLN A 637 37.94 14.36 1.38
N HIS A 638 37.55 13.14 0.99
CA HIS A 638 36.79 12.23 1.86
C HIS A 638 37.62 11.80 3.07
N PHE A 639 38.88 11.42 2.87
CA PHE A 639 39.81 11.12 3.97
C PHE A 639 39.91 12.27 4.95
N TRP A 640 40.16 13.49 4.43
CA TRP A 640 40.24 14.71 5.22
C TRP A 640 38.95 14.97 6.01
N HIS A 641 37.79 14.75 5.38
CA HIS A 641 36.49 14.89 6.02
C HIS A 641 36.31 13.89 7.19
N THR A 642 36.69 12.64 6.96
CA THR A 642 36.58 11.55 7.93
C THR A 642 37.41 11.84 9.19
N ILE A 643 38.65 12.32 9.02
CA ILE A 643 39.58 12.55 10.14
C ILE A 643 39.34 13.84 10.94
N LEU A 644 38.67 14.87 10.37
CA LEU A 644 38.59 16.21 11.00
C LEU A 644 37.20 16.77 11.27
N THR A 645 36.17 16.33 10.56
CA THR A 645 34.85 17.00 10.59
C THR A 645 33.80 16.32 11.46
N GLY A 646 34.17 15.28 12.22
CA GLY A 646 33.42 14.88 13.43
C GLY A 646 32.92 13.44 13.51
N GLU A 647 33.35 12.54 12.63
CA GLU A 647 32.99 11.11 12.73
C GLU A 647 33.86 10.35 13.76
N MET A 648 35.04 10.88 14.06
CA MET A 648 35.97 10.31 15.05
C MET A 648 35.58 10.74 16.48
N ASP A 649 35.63 9.78 17.41
CA ASP A 649 35.59 10.11 18.84
C ASP A 649 36.89 10.81 19.31
N PRO A 650 36.93 11.36 20.54
CA PRO A 650 38.08 12.11 21.03
C PRO A 650 39.41 11.33 21.07
N GLU A 651 39.39 10.01 21.31
CA GLU A 651 40.60 9.18 21.40
C GLU A 651 41.14 8.86 20.00
N ARG A 652 40.26 8.42 19.10
CA ARG A 652 40.59 8.18 17.69
C ARG A 652 41.05 9.46 17.00
N GLY A 653 40.38 10.58 17.27
CA GLY A 653 40.75 11.90 16.77
C GLY A 653 42.15 12.34 17.20
N GLN A 654 42.59 11.99 18.42
CA GLN A 654 43.97 12.24 18.87
C GLN A 654 44.99 11.44 18.08
N VAL A 655 44.72 10.15 17.81
CA VAL A 655 45.59 9.30 16.99
C VAL A 655 45.70 9.86 15.57
N CYS A 656 44.56 10.16 14.92
CA CYS A 656 44.54 10.75 13.58
C CYS A 656 45.27 12.10 13.54
N HIS A 657 45.04 12.98 14.51
CA HIS A 657 45.72 14.28 14.59
C HIS A 657 47.23 14.11 14.78
N ALA A 658 47.65 13.22 15.69
CA ALA A 658 49.06 12.95 15.94
C ALA A 658 49.76 12.43 14.68
N TRP A 659 49.17 11.46 13.99
CA TRP A 659 49.72 10.94 12.74
C TRP A 659 49.77 12.02 11.64
N TRP A 660 48.67 12.77 11.45
CA TRP A 660 48.57 13.82 10.44
C TRP A 660 49.57 14.96 10.65
N SER A 661 49.77 15.40 11.89
CA SER A 661 50.59 16.58 12.20
C SER A 661 52.06 16.28 12.51
N SER A 662 52.37 15.09 13.02
CA SER A 662 53.71 14.78 13.55
C SER A 662 54.40 13.56 12.95
N ARG A 663 53.68 12.69 12.21
CA ARG A 663 54.24 11.48 11.57
C ARG A 663 54.21 11.52 10.05
N SER A 664 54.35 12.71 9.47
CA SER A 664 54.32 12.95 8.01
C SER A 664 53.03 12.55 7.29
N GLY A 665 51.92 12.29 8.00
CA GLY A 665 50.67 11.82 7.37
C GLY A 665 50.09 12.82 6.37
N ARG A 666 50.26 14.13 6.62
CA ARG A 666 49.86 15.18 5.68
C ARG A 666 50.62 15.06 4.36
N GLU A 667 51.94 14.89 4.40
CA GLU A 667 52.79 14.77 3.23
C GLU A 667 52.47 13.47 2.47
N THR A 668 52.28 12.36 3.16
CA THR A 668 51.95 11.07 2.55
C THR A 668 50.63 11.11 1.79
N VAL A 669 49.57 11.71 2.36
CA VAL A 669 48.25 11.81 1.68
C VAL A 669 48.26 12.84 0.55
N LEU A 670 48.90 14.00 0.72
CA LEU A 670 48.85 15.08 -0.27
C LEU A 670 49.84 14.88 -1.42
N LEU A 671 51.05 14.39 -1.15
CA LEU A 671 52.18 14.37 -2.07
C LEU A 671 52.57 12.95 -2.53
N GLY A 672 52.15 11.91 -1.80
CA GLY A 672 52.49 10.52 -2.13
C GLY A 672 53.97 10.18 -1.94
N GLU A 673 54.68 10.93 -1.10
CA GLU A 673 56.05 10.61 -0.74
C GLU A 673 56.06 9.49 0.33
N PRO A 674 56.81 8.39 0.10
CA PRO A 674 56.88 7.30 1.07
C PRO A 674 57.55 7.79 2.36
N VAL A 675 57.04 7.31 3.51
CA VAL A 675 57.71 7.44 4.80
C VAL A 675 59.02 6.64 4.72
N PHE A 676 60.10 7.33 4.33
CA PHE A 676 61.51 6.93 4.37
C PHE A 676 61.89 5.50 3.95
N ALA A 677 62.66 5.42 2.87
CA ALA A 677 63.58 4.32 2.62
C ALA A 677 64.54 4.16 3.82
N GLY A 678 64.21 3.27 4.76
CA GLY A 678 65.05 3.06 5.93
C GLY A 678 64.41 2.33 7.09
N GLU A 679 63.55 1.33 6.89
CA GLU A 679 63.31 0.28 7.90
C GLU A 679 62.58 -0.89 7.23
N THR A 680 63.34 -1.90 6.85
CA THR A 680 62.82 -3.23 6.56
C THR A 680 62.09 -3.76 7.79
N HIS A 681 60.76 -3.94 7.70
CA HIS A 681 60.02 -4.82 8.61
C HIS A 681 60.49 -6.26 8.40
N GLU A 682 61.62 -6.61 9.03
CA GLU A 682 61.99 -8.00 9.29
C GLU A 682 61.21 -8.48 10.52
N MET A 683 60.37 -9.48 10.29
CA MET A 683 59.70 -10.30 11.29
C MET A 683 60.74 -10.86 12.29
N THR A 684 60.78 -10.33 13.51
CA THR A 684 61.61 -10.88 14.58
C THR A 684 60.89 -12.07 15.22
N GLY A 685 61.16 -13.26 14.68
CA GLY A 685 60.63 -14.52 15.16
C GLY A 685 61.49 -15.71 14.76
N ALA A 686 62.80 -15.65 14.93
CA ALA A 686 63.67 -16.81 14.80
C ALA A 686 64.83 -16.76 15.82
N VAL A 687 64.74 -17.62 16.83
CA VAL A 687 65.80 -17.87 17.81
C VAL A 687 66.95 -18.60 17.12
N ALA A 688 68.09 -17.94 16.94
CA ALA A 688 69.34 -18.60 16.57
C ALA A 688 70.09 -19.02 17.86
N GLY A 689 70.14 -20.33 18.10
CA GLY A 689 70.98 -20.94 19.14
C GLY A 689 72.47 -20.73 18.83
N GLY A 690 73.22 -20.42 19.89
CA GLY A 690 74.59 -19.94 19.83
C GLY A 690 75.63 -20.95 19.36
N GLN A 691 76.71 -20.40 18.81
CA GLN A 691 78.02 -21.04 18.74
C GLN A 691 78.85 -20.53 19.93
N SER A 692 79.38 -21.46 20.72
CA SER A 692 80.43 -21.23 21.71
C SER A 692 81.78 -21.63 21.09
N ASP A 693 82.75 -20.72 21.18
CA ASP A 693 84.18 -20.96 20.97
C ASP A 693 84.74 -21.96 21.99
N GLU A 694 85.67 -22.83 21.57
CA GLU A 694 87.12 -22.77 21.89
C GLU A 694 87.81 -24.14 21.71
N SER A 695 88.99 -24.09 21.07
CA SER A 695 90.13 -25.05 21.08
C SER A 695 90.00 -26.45 20.48
#